data_AF-A0A7V6Z068-F1
#
_entry.id   AF-A0A7V6Z068-F1
#
_cell.length_a   1.000
_cell.length_b   1.000
_cell.length_c   1.000
_cell.angle_alpha   90.00
_cell.angle_beta   90.00
_cell.angle_gamma   90.00
#
_symmetry.space_group_name_H-M   'P 1'
#
loop_
_entity.id
_entity.type
_entity.pdbx_description
1 polymer ?
#
loop_
_entity_poly.entity_id
_entity_poly.type
_entity_poly.pdbx_seq_one_letter_code
_entity_poly.pdbx_strand_id
1 'polypeptide(L)'
;MRFPTSAPRPVNTDWQPAGLQCARPQIVNALNPTGSCGVPEPRNAAGLLALFGLVLVFCLRLDAQTAETFAPTRQSSTFTNPVATSGADPWVVQHEGYYYYCYSRRGSVWVSRTTSLVEIGNAEAARVWMPPPGTEYSRDLWAPELHYLRGKWYIYVAADDGDNANHRMYVLEGTSQDPLAPFTFRGRIAAPSDRWAIDGTVLQMPDDRLYFIWSGWEGTENVAQHLYIAPMSDPLTISGERVRISTPEYDWEKHGRPLVNEGPEVLWNSNRLFIIYSASGSWGDHYCLGQLTWTGGDVLDPKSWVKKPTPVFSGTDDVISPGHASFVKSPNGTEDWIVYHVAKHRGAGWNRQVHMQRFTWNEDGSPNFGKPVAPGVPIPLPADEFQNPINGGADPWMTFYEGCYYLTTTQRDAIRMWKGATISALKKAKPVTVWKDTDPTRSHAIWAPEFHFVSNRWYLYYTATSSDESDDNHRMHVLESAGTDPLGPYSYKGRLFDPANDNYAIDGTVFQTPDGRWYFIWAARPGHVLTIARLANPWTIEGHGVVIPASGFGCQEVREGPVVLHRNGKLFLVYSACDTGKPDYKLGMLIADENADVLDPASWKQYPRPVFERDDADGVFGPGHNGFFRSPDGTEDWIVYHAKTTSEYTYRGRTTRVQKFGWNPDGTPNFGDPLPLSAWLEEPSRANVRFE
;
A
#
# COMPACT_ATOMS: atom_id res chain seq x y z
N MET A 1 -26.42 49.80 42.14
CA MET A 1 -26.93 50.93 41.32
C MET A 1 -27.70 50.36 40.14
N ARG A 2 -28.98 50.72 40.06
CA ARG A 2 -29.97 50.71 38.96
C ARG A 2 -29.75 49.81 37.71
N PHE A 3 -30.62 48.80 37.61
CA PHE A 3 -31.43 48.32 36.46
C PHE A 3 -31.97 49.46 35.54
N PRO A 4 -32.57 49.22 34.32
CA PRO A 4 -33.47 48.08 34.01
C PRO A 4 -33.49 47.55 32.54
N THR A 5 -33.88 46.28 32.29
CA THR A 5 -35.14 45.75 31.65
C THR A 5 -35.24 45.94 30.12
N SER A 6 -35.86 45.09 29.27
CA SER A 6 -36.84 44.00 29.39
C SER A 6 -37.01 43.30 28.02
N ALA A 7 -37.37 42.02 28.00
CA ALA A 7 -37.98 41.31 26.85
C ALA A 7 -39.44 41.76 26.60
N PRO A 8 -40.09 41.39 25.47
CA PRO A 8 -40.96 40.19 25.50
C PRO A 8 -41.12 39.41 24.15
N ARG A 9 -41.56 38.15 24.20
CA ARG A 9 -42.30 37.42 23.12
C ARG A 9 -43.78 37.89 23.13
N PRO A 10 -44.73 37.55 22.21
CA PRO A 10 -44.78 36.50 21.15
C PRO A 10 -45.42 36.98 19.81
N VAL A 11 -45.61 36.09 18.81
CA VAL A 11 -46.84 35.93 17.98
C VAL A 11 -46.61 34.83 16.93
N ASN A 12 -47.58 33.93 16.84
CA ASN A 12 -47.77 32.87 15.84
C ASN A 12 -48.39 33.49 14.57
N THR A 13 -47.92 33.18 13.36
CA THR A 13 -48.76 33.21 12.14
C THR A 13 -48.20 32.28 11.07
N ASP A 14 -49.11 31.48 10.52
CA ASP A 14 -48.99 30.59 9.37
C ASP A 14 -48.32 31.26 8.16
N TRP A 15 -47.63 30.48 7.31
CA TRP A 15 -47.64 30.56 5.83
C TRP A 15 -46.73 29.46 5.23
N GLN A 16 -47.36 28.36 4.79
CA GLN A 16 -46.94 27.53 3.64
C GLN A 16 -47.97 27.79 2.50
N PRO A 17 -47.82 27.28 1.27
CA PRO A 17 -46.64 27.15 0.40
C PRO A 17 -46.96 27.56 -1.08
N ALA A 18 -45.95 27.78 -1.93
CA ALA A 18 -46.05 27.66 -3.40
C ALA A 18 -44.60 27.69 -3.94
N GLY A 19 -44.12 26.79 -4.81
CA GLY A 19 -44.77 25.96 -5.81
C GLY A 19 -44.29 26.43 -7.18
N LEU A 20 -43.58 25.58 -7.93
CA LEU A 20 -43.68 25.48 -9.40
C LEU A 20 -42.84 24.32 -9.95
N GLN A 21 -43.56 23.44 -10.62
CA GLN A 21 -43.13 22.30 -11.44
C GLN A 21 -42.66 22.78 -12.83
N CYS A 22 -41.82 21.97 -13.48
CA CYS A 22 -41.80 21.72 -14.93
C CYS A 22 -41.10 20.36 -15.13
N ALA A 23 -41.76 19.25 -15.46
CA ALA A 23 -42.45 18.85 -16.70
C ALA A 23 -41.51 18.16 -17.72
N ARG A 24 -41.91 16.92 -18.04
CA ARG A 24 -41.34 15.96 -19.01
C ARG A 24 -41.44 16.45 -20.46
N PRO A 25 -40.67 15.88 -21.40
CA PRO A 25 -41.09 15.80 -22.80
C PRO A 25 -41.68 14.42 -23.15
N GLN A 26 -42.81 14.45 -23.85
CA GLN A 26 -43.37 13.33 -24.61
C GLN A 26 -42.76 13.33 -26.03
N ILE A 27 -42.56 12.13 -26.58
CA ILE A 27 -42.28 11.89 -28.00
C ILE A 27 -43.55 11.31 -28.62
N VAL A 28 -43.93 11.78 -29.81
CA VAL A 28 -45.09 11.33 -30.59
C VAL A 28 -44.63 10.74 -31.92
N ASN A 29 -45.31 9.68 -32.35
CA ASN A 29 -45.11 8.83 -33.53
C ASN A 29 -45.14 9.52 -34.91
N ALA A 30 -44.47 8.91 -35.90
CA ALA A 30 -45.09 8.51 -37.20
C ALA A 30 -44.13 7.77 -38.19
N LEU A 31 -44.62 6.61 -38.68
CA LEU A 31 -44.55 6.05 -40.05
C LEU A 31 -43.26 5.38 -40.63
N ASN A 32 -43.40 4.07 -40.90
CA ASN A 32 -42.72 3.22 -41.91
C ASN A 32 -43.12 3.63 -43.36
N PRO A 33 -42.50 3.17 -44.51
CA PRO A 33 -41.93 1.82 -44.74
C PRO A 33 -40.74 1.68 -45.76
N THR A 34 -40.30 0.42 -45.95
CA THR A 34 -39.58 -0.20 -47.11
C THR A 34 -38.06 -0.04 -47.25
N GLY A 35 -37.35 -1.16 -47.53
CA GLY A 35 -36.02 -1.13 -48.16
C GLY A 35 -34.99 -2.23 -47.78
N SER A 36 -35.24 -3.46 -48.22
CA SER A 36 -34.31 -4.53 -48.64
C SER A 36 -32.79 -4.53 -48.29
N CYS A 37 -32.35 -5.73 -47.87
CA CYS A 37 -31.19 -6.54 -48.33
C CYS A 37 -29.74 -6.12 -48.01
N GLY A 38 -28.97 -7.06 -47.45
CA GLY A 38 -27.52 -7.14 -47.67
C GLY A 38 -26.68 -7.72 -46.51
N VAL A 39 -26.70 -9.04 -46.34
CA VAL A 39 -25.65 -9.80 -45.64
C VAL A 39 -24.55 -10.15 -46.66
N PRO A 40 -23.26 -10.17 -46.28
CA PRO A 40 -22.31 -11.04 -46.96
C PRO A 40 -21.72 -12.07 -45.99
N GLU A 41 -22.03 -13.34 -46.23
CA GLU A 41 -21.18 -14.47 -45.88
C GLU A 41 -20.00 -14.59 -46.87
N PRO A 42 -18.87 -15.20 -46.47
CA PRO A 42 -17.71 -15.41 -47.32
C PRO A 42 -17.90 -16.58 -48.30
N ARG A 43 -17.37 -16.42 -49.52
CA ARG A 43 -17.39 -17.44 -50.58
C ARG A 43 -16.15 -18.35 -50.52
N ASN A 44 -16.41 -19.65 -50.62
CA ASN A 44 -15.48 -20.73 -50.95
C ASN A 44 -14.94 -20.61 -52.39
N ALA A 45 -13.72 -21.12 -52.63
CA ALA A 45 -13.35 -21.76 -53.89
C ALA A 45 -12.25 -22.83 -53.68
N ALA A 46 -12.41 -23.94 -54.39
CA ALA A 46 -11.66 -25.20 -54.28
C ALA A 46 -10.66 -25.41 -55.43
N GLY A 47 -9.79 -26.42 -55.30
CA GLY A 47 -9.06 -27.08 -56.43
C GLY A 47 -7.67 -27.61 -56.02
N LEU A 48 -7.51 -28.89 -55.61
CA LEU A 48 -7.26 -30.14 -56.37
C LEU A 48 -5.79 -30.42 -56.82
N LEU A 49 -5.26 -31.55 -56.31
CA LEU A 49 -4.34 -32.55 -56.88
C LEU A 49 -2.82 -32.28 -57.05
N ALA A 50 -1.99 -33.10 -56.38
CA ALA A 50 -1.12 -34.10 -57.06
C ALA A 50 -0.50 -35.12 -56.07
N LEU A 51 -0.48 -36.39 -56.51
CA LEU A 51 0.05 -37.61 -55.89
C LEU A 51 1.57 -37.64 -55.75
N PHE A 52 2.07 -38.30 -54.69
CA PHE A 52 3.16 -39.31 -54.63
C PHE A 52 3.14 -39.80 -53.15
N GLY A 53 3.15 -41.07 -52.75
CA GLY A 53 3.61 -42.30 -53.34
C GLY A 53 4.38 -43.04 -52.23
N LEU A 54 4.01 -44.31 -52.00
CA LEU A 54 4.71 -45.36 -51.24
C LEU A 54 4.46 -45.54 -49.73
N VAL A 55 4.02 -46.77 -49.45
CA VAL A 55 3.82 -47.45 -48.18
C VAL A 55 5.17 -47.89 -47.59
N LEU A 56 5.36 -47.70 -46.28
CA LEU A 56 6.31 -48.49 -45.50
C LEU A 56 5.77 -48.72 -44.07
N VAL A 57 5.56 -50.00 -43.78
CA VAL A 57 5.20 -50.57 -42.48
C VAL A 57 6.33 -50.28 -41.49
N PHE A 58 6.03 -49.64 -40.34
CA PHE A 58 6.92 -49.69 -39.18
C PHE A 58 6.14 -49.65 -37.86
N CYS A 59 6.60 -50.49 -36.93
CA CYS A 59 6.04 -50.80 -35.63
C CYS A 59 5.70 -49.57 -34.77
N LEU A 60 4.56 -49.63 -34.08
CA LEU A 60 4.25 -48.79 -32.92
C LEU A 60 5.31 -49.02 -31.83
N ARG A 61 6.27 -48.11 -31.72
CA ARG A 61 7.00 -47.86 -30.47
C ARG A 61 6.28 -46.72 -29.76
N LEU A 62 5.80 -46.98 -28.55
CA LEU A 62 5.48 -45.92 -27.60
C LEU A 62 6.81 -45.24 -27.25
N ASP A 63 7.09 -44.09 -27.86
CA ASP A 63 8.07 -43.17 -27.29
C ASP A 63 7.35 -42.38 -26.19
N ALA A 64 7.77 -42.65 -24.95
CA ALA A 64 7.48 -41.80 -23.82
C ALA A 64 8.06 -40.41 -24.12
N GLN A 65 7.19 -39.45 -24.44
CA GLN A 65 7.55 -38.04 -24.37
C GLN A 65 7.85 -37.74 -22.90
N THR A 66 9.13 -37.65 -22.59
CA THR A 66 9.63 -37.00 -21.39
C THR A 66 8.97 -35.63 -21.30
N ALA A 67 8.18 -35.42 -20.26
CA ALA A 67 7.70 -34.10 -19.89
C ALA A 67 8.93 -33.20 -19.75
N GLU A 68 9.09 -32.25 -20.67
CA GLU A 68 10.03 -31.15 -20.47
C GLU A 68 9.54 -30.40 -19.24
N THR A 69 10.28 -30.53 -18.15
CA THR A 69 10.15 -29.68 -16.99
C THR A 69 10.41 -28.26 -17.45
N PHE A 70 9.36 -27.43 -17.50
CA PHE A 70 9.53 -25.99 -17.54
C PHE A 70 10.29 -25.58 -16.27
N ALA A 71 11.61 -25.46 -16.40
CA ALA A 71 12.40 -24.79 -15.39
C ALA A 71 11.88 -23.34 -15.31
N PRO A 72 11.47 -22.84 -14.14
CA PRO A 72 11.07 -21.45 -14.02
C PRO A 72 12.25 -20.59 -14.48
N THR A 73 12.02 -19.73 -15.48
CA THR A 73 12.96 -18.68 -15.87
C THR A 73 13.30 -17.89 -14.62
N ARG A 74 14.56 -18.00 -14.16
CA ARG A 74 15.09 -17.18 -13.06
C ARG A 74 14.87 -15.71 -13.43
N GLN A 75 14.00 -15.02 -12.70
CA GLN A 75 13.98 -13.57 -12.72
C GLN A 75 15.39 -13.08 -12.40
N SER A 76 15.89 -12.12 -13.19
CA SER A 76 17.19 -11.48 -12.94
C SER A 76 17.17 -10.86 -11.55
N SER A 77 18.11 -11.24 -10.67
CA SER A 77 18.25 -10.68 -9.32
C SER A 77 18.91 -9.28 -9.30
N THR A 78 19.13 -8.71 -10.49
CA THR A 78 19.83 -7.43 -10.69
C THR A 78 19.19 -6.59 -11.78
N PHE A 79 19.40 -5.27 -11.74
CA PHE A 79 19.10 -4.30 -12.80
C PHE A 79 20.35 -3.51 -13.19
N THR A 80 20.26 -2.63 -14.19
CA THR A 80 21.37 -1.73 -14.60
C THR A 80 20.87 -0.30 -14.80
N ASN A 81 21.72 0.68 -14.51
CA ASN A 81 21.46 2.08 -14.89
C ASN A 81 21.65 2.29 -16.41
N PRO A 82 20.96 3.27 -17.02
CA PRO A 82 19.97 4.17 -16.41
C PRO A 82 18.59 3.51 -16.22
N VAL A 83 17.87 3.91 -15.17
CA VAL A 83 16.46 3.51 -14.93
C VAL A 83 15.45 4.38 -15.70
N ALA A 84 15.87 5.56 -16.16
CA ALA A 84 15.16 6.31 -17.19
C ALA A 84 16.14 6.87 -18.22
N THR A 85 15.97 6.51 -19.50
CA THR A 85 16.87 6.92 -20.61
C THR A 85 16.80 8.41 -20.94
N SER A 86 15.82 9.12 -20.39
CA SER A 86 15.67 10.56 -20.48
C SER A 86 14.99 11.05 -19.21
N GLY A 87 15.58 12.03 -18.55
CA GLY A 87 15.01 12.59 -17.33
C GLY A 87 15.99 13.53 -16.65
N ALA A 88 15.42 14.48 -15.93
CA ALA A 88 16.10 15.51 -15.18
C ALA A 88 15.42 15.60 -13.81
N ASP A 89 16.18 16.05 -12.82
CA ASP A 89 15.67 16.48 -11.52
C ASP A 89 14.67 15.47 -10.91
N PRO A 90 15.08 14.19 -10.77
CA PRO A 90 14.14 13.13 -10.44
C PRO A 90 13.62 13.25 -9.01
N TRP A 91 12.31 13.42 -8.86
CA TRP A 91 11.64 13.32 -7.57
C TRP A 91 10.85 12.03 -7.43
N VAL A 92 11.34 11.11 -6.61
CA VAL A 92 10.68 9.84 -6.29
C VAL A 92 10.27 9.81 -4.82
N VAL A 93 8.98 9.61 -4.56
CA VAL A 93 8.42 9.42 -3.22
C VAL A 93 7.71 8.07 -3.12
N GLN A 94 7.77 7.43 -1.95
CA GLN A 94 7.02 6.22 -1.66
C GLN A 94 5.80 6.54 -0.79
N HIS A 95 4.62 6.07 -1.19
CA HIS A 95 3.39 6.21 -0.41
C HIS A 95 2.49 4.99 -0.60
N GLU A 96 1.98 4.45 0.50
CA GLU A 96 1.13 3.25 0.52
C GLU A 96 1.68 2.09 -0.35
N GLY A 97 3.01 1.90 -0.31
CA GLY A 97 3.70 0.81 -0.98
C GLY A 97 3.76 0.93 -2.51
N TYR A 98 3.54 2.13 -3.03
CA TYR A 98 3.82 2.52 -4.41
C TYR A 98 4.93 3.57 -4.43
N TYR A 99 5.70 3.56 -5.50
CA TYR A 99 6.64 4.62 -5.88
C TYR A 99 5.95 5.56 -6.86
N TYR A 100 6.09 6.86 -6.60
CA TYR A 100 5.61 7.93 -7.46
C TYR A 100 6.79 8.73 -7.98
N TYR A 101 6.95 8.79 -9.29
CA TYR A 101 7.97 9.61 -9.93
C TYR A 101 7.32 10.84 -10.54
N CYS A 102 7.63 12.02 -9.98
CA CYS A 102 7.16 13.32 -10.41
C CYS A 102 8.23 14.00 -11.29
N TYR A 103 7.83 14.50 -12.45
CA TYR A 103 8.74 15.14 -13.40
C TYR A 103 8.01 16.09 -14.34
N SER A 104 8.74 17.00 -14.97
CA SER A 104 8.20 17.86 -16.03
C SER A 104 8.56 17.32 -17.41
N ARG A 105 7.61 17.39 -18.36
CA ARG A 105 7.84 17.01 -19.76
C ARG A 105 6.87 17.76 -20.66
N ARG A 106 7.43 18.37 -21.71
CA ARG A 106 6.67 19.09 -22.77
C ARG A 106 5.73 20.17 -22.20
N GLY A 107 6.23 20.97 -21.24
CA GLY A 107 5.46 22.08 -20.64
C GLY A 107 4.31 21.61 -19.74
N SER A 108 4.45 20.46 -19.10
CA SER A 108 3.45 19.92 -18.17
C SER A 108 4.14 19.14 -17.05
N VAL A 109 3.46 19.00 -15.93
CA VAL A 109 3.87 18.14 -14.81
C VAL A 109 3.19 16.78 -14.97
N TRP A 110 3.99 15.73 -14.77
CA TRP A 110 3.60 14.34 -14.88
C TRP A 110 3.95 13.61 -13.59
N VAL A 111 3.10 12.66 -13.22
CA VAL A 111 3.36 11.72 -12.13
C VAL A 111 3.15 10.32 -12.68
N SER A 112 4.11 9.43 -12.46
CA SER A 112 3.95 7.99 -12.72
C SER A 112 3.81 7.22 -11.42
N ARG A 113 3.26 6.00 -11.49
CA ARG A 113 3.11 5.09 -10.34
C ARG A 113 3.61 3.69 -10.70
N THR A 114 4.41 3.10 -9.83
CA THR A 114 4.85 1.70 -9.95
C THR A 114 5.08 1.08 -8.58
N THR A 115 5.08 -0.25 -8.51
CA THR A 115 5.41 -1.03 -7.33
C THR A 115 6.90 -1.39 -7.29
N SER A 116 7.59 -1.22 -8.43
CA SER A 116 9.00 -1.52 -8.61
C SER A 116 9.79 -0.22 -8.79
N LEU A 117 10.68 0.09 -7.84
CA LEU A 117 11.51 1.28 -7.92
C LEU A 117 12.39 1.31 -9.19
N VAL A 118 12.74 0.16 -9.76
CA VAL A 118 13.56 0.10 -10.98
C VAL A 118 12.76 0.41 -12.26
N GLU A 119 11.42 0.39 -12.19
CA GLU A 119 10.53 0.67 -13.33
C GLU A 119 10.04 2.12 -13.40
N ILE A 120 10.50 3.01 -12.51
CA ILE A 120 10.03 4.41 -12.46
C ILE A 120 10.10 5.15 -13.81
N GLY A 121 11.09 4.85 -14.66
CA GLY A 121 11.24 5.48 -15.97
C GLY A 121 10.37 4.88 -17.07
N ASN A 122 9.80 3.69 -16.85
CA ASN A 122 8.94 2.96 -17.79
C ASN A 122 7.49 2.90 -17.34
N ALA A 123 7.23 3.27 -16.07
CA ALA A 123 5.93 3.30 -15.47
C ALA A 123 5.00 4.25 -16.22
N GLU A 124 3.73 3.90 -16.22
CA GLU A 124 2.73 4.75 -16.83
C GLU A 124 2.54 6.04 -16.04
N ALA A 125 2.39 7.15 -16.77
CA ALA A 125 2.34 8.49 -16.21
C ALA A 125 1.07 9.22 -16.61
N ALA A 126 0.46 9.89 -15.63
CA ALA A 126 -0.64 10.82 -15.83
C ALA A 126 -0.11 12.25 -15.94
N ARG A 127 -0.67 13.04 -16.87
CA ARG A 127 -0.43 14.49 -16.90
C ARG A 127 -1.31 15.12 -15.84
N VAL A 128 -0.74 15.43 -14.69
CA VAL A 128 -1.46 15.95 -13.53
C VAL A 128 -1.70 17.45 -13.60
N TRP A 129 -0.88 18.20 -14.34
CA TRP A 129 -1.07 19.64 -14.51
C TRP A 129 -0.41 20.18 -15.78
N MET A 130 -1.08 21.16 -16.40
CA MET A 130 -0.57 21.94 -17.53
C MET A 130 -0.99 23.41 -17.31
N PRO A 131 -0.06 24.36 -17.29
CA PRO A 131 -0.39 25.77 -17.13
C PRO A 131 -1.12 26.32 -18.37
N PRO A 132 -2.03 27.30 -18.20
CA PRO A 132 -2.55 28.06 -19.32
C PRO A 132 -1.40 28.78 -20.06
N PRO A 133 -1.42 28.84 -21.39
CA PRO A 133 -0.36 29.51 -22.13
C PRO A 133 -0.35 31.02 -21.87
N GLY A 134 0.85 31.62 -21.84
CA GLY A 134 1.03 33.08 -21.72
C GLY A 134 0.89 33.63 -20.30
N THR A 135 0.87 32.76 -19.29
CA THR A 135 0.96 33.18 -17.88
C THR A 135 2.42 33.29 -17.44
N GLU A 136 2.64 33.94 -16.29
CA GLU A 136 3.93 34.04 -15.60
C GLU A 136 4.54 32.71 -15.15
N TYR A 137 3.82 31.59 -15.32
CA TYR A 137 4.18 30.24 -14.89
C TYR A 137 3.94 29.21 -16.01
N SER A 138 4.01 29.64 -17.27
CA SER A 138 3.65 28.82 -18.44
C SER A 138 4.85 28.26 -19.20
N ARG A 139 6.07 28.66 -18.83
CA ARG A 139 7.33 28.28 -19.46
C ARG A 139 8.30 27.74 -18.41
N ASP A 140 9.27 26.96 -18.92
CA ASP A 140 10.39 26.43 -18.15
C ASP A 140 10.00 25.79 -16.81
N LEU A 141 9.05 24.84 -16.88
CA LEU A 141 8.60 24.08 -15.71
C LEU A 141 9.75 23.16 -15.25
N TRP A 142 10.37 23.47 -14.11
CA TRP A 142 11.52 22.74 -13.57
C TRP A 142 11.23 22.08 -12.23
N ALA A 143 11.86 20.92 -12.02
CA ALA A 143 11.94 20.17 -10.77
C ALA A 143 10.62 20.09 -9.96
N PRO A 144 9.54 19.52 -10.50
CA PRO A 144 8.32 19.35 -9.74
C PRO A 144 8.48 18.25 -8.67
N GLU A 145 8.23 18.57 -7.40
CA GLU A 145 8.27 17.61 -6.30
C GLU A 145 6.87 17.32 -5.75
N LEU A 146 6.50 16.04 -5.64
CA LEU A 146 5.23 15.55 -5.08
C LEU A 146 5.36 15.21 -3.59
N HIS A 147 4.63 15.92 -2.74
CA HIS A 147 4.64 15.76 -1.28
C HIS A 147 3.26 15.39 -0.74
N TYR A 148 3.19 14.46 0.22
CA TYR A 148 1.96 14.17 0.97
C TYR A 148 2.03 14.84 2.36
N LEU A 149 1.34 15.97 2.51
CA LEU A 149 1.41 16.81 3.70
C LEU A 149 0.01 16.99 4.29
N ARG A 150 -0.12 16.75 5.59
CA ARG A 150 -1.37 16.97 6.34
C ARG A 150 -2.61 16.34 5.66
N GLY A 151 -2.45 15.13 5.11
CA GLY A 151 -3.54 14.36 4.50
C GLY A 151 -3.90 14.72 3.05
N LYS A 152 -3.06 15.51 2.37
CA LYS A 152 -3.26 15.90 0.97
C LYS A 152 -1.96 15.85 0.17
N TRP A 153 -2.10 15.67 -1.13
CA TRP A 153 -1.01 15.79 -2.08
C TRP A 153 -0.76 17.25 -2.48
N TYR A 154 0.52 17.63 -2.56
CA TYR A 154 0.99 18.92 -3.05
C TYR A 154 2.11 18.71 -4.06
N ILE A 155 2.17 19.56 -5.10
CA ILE A 155 3.33 19.61 -5.99
C ILE A 155 3.94 21.00 -5.94
N TYR A 156 5.23 21.09 -5.65
CA TYR A 156 6.01 22.33 -5.76
C TYR A 156 6.78 22.32 -7.07
N VAL A 157 6.69 23.37 -7.88
CA VAL A 157 7.29 23.42 -9.22
C VAL A 157 7.80 24.83 -9.51
N ALA A 158 8.98 24.95 -10.12
CA ALA A 158 9.49 26.22 -10.61
C ALA A 158 8.96 26.49 -12.02
N ALA A 159 8.65 27.73 -12.36
CA ALA A 159 8.24 28.12 -13.71
C ALA A 159 8.45 29.63 -13.96
N ASP A 160 8.40 30.05 -15.22
CA ASP A 160 8.43 31.46 -15.64
C ASP A 160 7.51 31.75 -16.86
N ASP A 161 7.70 32.92 -17.48
CA ASP A 161 7.05 33.36 -18.73
C ASP A 161 7.94 33.21 -19.98
N GLY A 162 9.10 32.58 -19.87
CA GLY A 162 10.13 32.45 -20.89
C GLY A 162 11.30 33.43 -20.72
N ASP A 163 11.25 34.27 -19.68
CA ASP A 163 12.39 35.04 -19.19
C ASP A 163 12.88 34.47 -17.85
N ASN A 164 14.08 33.91 -17.85
CA ASN A 164 14.69 33.30 -16.68
C ASN A 164 14.71 34.22 -15.45
N ALA A 165 14.78 35.54 -15.60
CA ALA A 165 14.75 36.47 -14.46
C ALA A 165 13.42 36.41 -13.67
N ASN A 166 12.35 35.89 -14.29
CA ASN A 166 11.01 35.81 -13.72
C ASN A 166 10.71 34.47 -13.05
N HIS A 167 11.63 33.49 -13.06
CA HIS A 167 11.42 32.20 -12.40
C HIS A 167 11.01 32.35 -10.94
N ARG A 168 9.94 31.63 -10.56
CA ARG A 168 9.42 31.55 -9.19
C ARG A 168 8.98 30.13 -8.88
N MET A 169 8.82 29.87 -7.58
CA MET A 169 8.17 28.66 -7.09
C MET A 169 6.65 28.81 -7.07
N TYR A 170 5.97 27.75 -7.48
CA TYR A 170 4.53 27.62 -7.48
C TYR A 170 4.11 26.34 -6.78
N VAL A 171 2.86 26.30 -6.29
CA VAL A 171 2.32 25.14 -5.62
C VAL A 171 0.97 24.71 -6.23
N LEU A 172 0.83 23.40 -6.40
CA LEU A 172 -0.37 22.72 -6.84
C LEU A 172 -0.92 21.89 -5.67
N GLU A 173 -2.25 21.83 -5.50
CA GLU A 173 -2.93 21.00 -4.50
C GLU A 173 -3.73 19.89 -5.19
N GLY A 174 -3.59 18.65 -4.71
CA GLY A 174 -4.31 17.48 -5.23
C GLY A 174 -5.82 17.60 -5.03
N THR A 175 -6.58 17.12 -6.01
CA THR A 175 -8.06 17.13 -5.99
C THR A 175 -8.67 15.92 -5.30
N SER A 176 -7.87 14.88 -5.04
CA SER A 176 -8.27 13.63 -4.40
C SER A 176 -7.08 12.98 -3.67
N GLN A 177 -7.30 11.78 -3.12
CA GLN A 177 -6.22 10.96 -2.55
C GLN A 177 -5.39 10.23 -3.62
N ASP A 178 -5.87 10.17 -4.87
CA ASP A 178 -5.08 9.63 -5.98
C ASP A 178 -4.11 10.71 -6.52
N PRO A 179 -2.78 10.55 -6.36
CA PRO A 179 -1.80 11.52 -6.84
C PRO A 179 -1.66 11.54 -8.37
N LEU A 180 -2.38 10.68 -9.09
CA LEU A 180 -2.46 10.70 -10.55
C LEU A 180 -3.67 11.49 -11.07
N ALA A 181 -4.59 11.88 -10.18
CA ALA A 181 -5.67 12.79 -10.50
C ALA A 181 -5.12 14.20 -10.83
N PRO A 182 -5.87 15.03 -11.57
CA PRO A 182 -5.47 16.41 -11.84
C PRO A 182 -5.25 17.23 -10.57
N PHE A 183 -4.28 18.15 -10.60
CA PHE A 183 -4.00 19.08 -9.51
C PHE A 183 -4.56 20.48 -9.79
N THR A 184 -4.94 21.17 -8.72
CA THR A 184 -5.40 22.57 -8.77
C THR A 184 -4.22 23.51 -8.52
N PHE A 185 -4.01 24.48 -9.40
CA PHE A 185 -3.03 25.54 -9.19
C PHE A 185 -3.43 26.44 -8.02
N ARG A 186 -2.52 26.68 -7.06
CA ARG A 186 -2.79 27.50 -5.86
C ARG A 186 -2.00 28.81 -5.84
N GLY A 187 -1.19 29.06 -6.86
CA GLY A 187 -0.44 30.30 -6.98
C GLY A 187 1.03 30.15 -6.64
N ARG A 188 1.70 31.30 -6.57
CA ARG A 188 3.09 31.44 -6.20
C ARG A 188 3.28 31.13 -4.72
N ILE A 189 4.36 30.42 -4.38
CA ILE A 189 4.81 30.23 -3.00
C ILE A 189 6.11 31.02 -2.80
N ALA A 190 6.04 32.12 -2.07
CA ALA A 190 7.14 33.07 -1.95
C ALA A 190 7.27 33.62 -0.53
N ALA A 191 8.52 33.84 -0.10
CA ALA A 191 8.80 34.73 1.02
C ALA A 191 8.41 36.18 0.65
N PRO A 192 8.18 37.08 1.63
CA PRO A 192 7.73 38.45 1.32
C PRO A 192 8.72 39.23 0.43
N SER A 193 10.01 38.87 0.42
CA SER A 193 11.02 39.45 -0.46
C SER A 193 10.92 39.05 -1.95
N ASP A 194 10.16 38.00 -2.29
CA ASP A 194 9.77 37.55 -3.65
C ASP A 194 10.86 37.70 -4.74
N ARG A 195 11.95 36.95 -4.58
CA ARG A 195 13.08 36.89 -5.52
C ARG A 195 13.02 35.65 -6.41
N TRP A 196 13.89 35.62 -7.42
CA TRP A 196 14.13 34.44 -8.25
C TRP A 196 14.33 33.20 -7.36
N ALA A 197 13.59 32.13 -7.69
CA ALA A 197 13.52 30.92 -6.88
C ALA A 197 13.22 29.69 -7.74
N ILE A 198 13.99 28.61 -7.54
CA ILE A 198 13.80 27.28 -8.14
C ILE A 198 14.02 26.18 -7.09
N ASP A 199 13.73 24.94 -7.47
CA ASP A 199 14.10 23.71 -6.72
C ASP A 199 13.61 23.75 -5.26
N GLY A 200 12.32 23.96 -5.07
CA GLY A 200 11.75 24.08 -3.72
C GLY A 200 11.28 22.74 -3.16
N THR A 201 11.78 22.40 -1.97
CA THR A 201 11.37 21.24 -1.17
C THR A 201 10.82 21.66 0.20
N VAL A 202 10.24 20.70 0.94
CA VAL A 202 9.65 20.92 2.27
C VAL A 202 10.38 20.14 3.35
N LEU A 203 10.81 20.84 4.40
CA LEU A 203 11.22 20.25 5.67
C LEU A 203 10.04 20.23 6.64
N GLN A 204 9.62 19.03 7.05
CA GLN A 204 8.72 18.82 8.19
C GLN A 204 9.53 18.39 9.42
N MET A 205 9.38 19.13 10.52
CA MET A 205 9.98 18.80 11.80
C MET A 205 9.13 17.76 12.56
N PRO A 206 9.70 17.03 13.54
CA PRO A 206 8.95 16.05 14.34
C PRO A 206 7.73 16.60 15.11
N ASP A 207 7.63 17.92 15.25
CA ASP A 207 6.53 18.66 15.87
C ASP A 207 5.55 19.28 14.86
N ASP A 208 5.55 18.79 13.61
CA ASP A 208 4.67 19.19 12.50
C ASP A 208 4.83 20.63 11.98
N ARG A 209 5.87 21.34 12.44
CA ARG A 209 6.28 22.61 11.81
C ARG A 209 6.85 22.35 10.42
N LEU A 210 6.45 23.19 9.48
CA LEU A 210 6.86 23.14 8.08
C LEU A 210 7.79 24.29 7.75
N TYR A 211 8.78 24.01 6.91
CA TYR A 211 9.72 24.98 6.37
C TYR A 211 9.91 24.72 4.88
N PHE A 212 9.96 25.79 4.08
CA PHE A 212 10.25 25.70 2.66
C PHE A 212 11.74 25.96 2.45
N ILE A 213 12.40 25.11 1.67
CA ILE A 213 13.82 25.23 1.33
C ILE A 213 13.93 25.31 -0.18
N TRP A 214 14.69 26.26 -0.71
CA TRP A 214 14.81 26.45 -2.17
C TRP A 214 16.14 27.08 -2.57
N SER A 215 16.44 27.02 -3.86
CA SER A 215 17.53 27.75 -4.49
C SER A 215 17.08 29.14 -4.93
N GLY A 216 17.79 30.21 -4.56
CA GLY A 216 17.37 31.57 -4.89
C GLY A 216 18.50 32.57 -5.09
N TRP A 217 18.17 33.72 -5.70
CA TRP A 217 19.10 34.85 -5.84
C TRP A 217 19.05 35.80 -4.64
N GLU A 218 20.19 36.35 -4.22
CA GLU A 218 20.23 37.36 -3.15
C GLU A 218 19.53 38.67 -3.56
N GLY A 219 19.74 39.11 -4.80
CA GLY A 219 19.11 40.28 -5.41
C GLY A 219 18.22 39.93 -6.60
N THR A 220 18.31 40.74 -7.65
CA THR A 220 17.59 40.55 -8.93
C THR A 220 18.52 40.22 -10.10
N GLU A 221 19.82 40.02 -9.82
CA GLU A 221 20.83 39.75 -10.82
C GLU A 221 21.28 38.29 -10.75
N ASN A 222 21.54 37.70 -11.92
CA ASN A 222 21.97 36.32 -12.06
C ASN A 222 23.47 36.14 -11.74
N VAL A 223 23.84 36.33 -10.47
CA VAL A 223 25.23 36.28 -9.99
C VAL A 223 25.54 34.94 -9.31
N ALA A 224 24.68 34.56 -8.37
CA ALA A 224 24.80 33.34 -7.60
C ALA A 224 23.42 32.85 -7.14
N GLN A 225 23.29 31.54 -7.05
CA GLN A 225 22.20 30.86 -6.38
C GLN A 225 22.66 30.40 -4.99
N HIS A 226 21.81 30.61 -3.98
CA HIS A 226 22.02 30.24 -2.60
C HIS A 226 20.86 29.39 -2.11
N LEU A 227 21.09 28.56 -1.08
CA LEU A 227 19.99 27.88 -0.40
C LEU A 227 19.39 28.78 0.65
N TYR A 228 18.07 28.92 0.58
CA TYR A 228 17.25 29.65 1.52
C TYR A 228 16.28 28.72 2.24
N ILE A 229 15.93 29.05 3.48
CA ILE A 229 14.88 28.41 4.27
C ILE A 229 13.93 29.47 4.83
N ALA A 230 12.63 29.17 4.90
CA ALA A 230 11.63 30.03 5.53
C ALA A 230 10.53 29.19 6.20
N PRO A 231 9.91 29.67 7.30
CA PRO A 231 8.80 28.96 7.93
C PRO A 231 7.55 28.96 7.04
N MET A 232 6.72 27.93 7.18
CA MET A 232 5.42 27.83 6.51
C MET A 232 4.29 27.74 7.53
N SER A 233 3.19 28.45 7.32
CA SER A 233 1.97 28.31 8.16
C SER A 233 1.17 27.05 7.80
N ASP A 234 1.21 26.70 6.53
CA ASP A 234 0.51 25.59 5.90
C ASP A 234 1.27 25.20 4.61
N PRO A 235 0.96 24.05 3.99
CA PRO A 235 1.66 23.59 2.79
C PRO A 235 1.64 24.57 1.60
N LEU A 236 0.81 25.62 1.62
CA LEU A 236 0.67 26.57 0.50
C LEU A 236 1.37 27.92 0.76
N THR A 237 1.76 28.21 2.00
CA THR A 237 2.09 29.58 2.43
C THR A 237 3.37 29.65 3.24
N ILE A 238 4.38 30.33 2.70
CA ILE A 238 5.55 30.79 3.46
C ILE A 238 5.11 31.94 4.37
N SER A 239 5.41 31.84 5.67
CA SER A 239 4.89 32.72 6.73
C SER A 239 5.95 33.67 7.32
N GLY A 240 7.17 33.69 6.76
CA GLY A 240 8.25 34.55 7.22
C GLY A 240 9.27 34.87 6.14
N GLU A 241 10.24 35.72 6.46
CA GLU A 241 11.35 36.01 5.56
C GLU A 241 12.27 34.82 5.34
N ARG A 242 12.94 34.85 4.19
CA ARG A 242 13.94 33.84 3.84
C ARG A 242 15.22 34.04 4.64
N VAL A 243 15.84 32.94 5.04
CA VAL A 243 17.15 32.89 5.68
C VAL A 243 18.12 32.12 4.79
N ARG A 244 19.28 32.70 4.48
CA ARG A 244 20.33 32.01 3.72
C ARG A 244 21.06 31.00 4.62
N ILE A 245 21.06 29.73 4.24
CA ILE A 245 21.72 28.64 4.97
C ILE A 245 22.92 28.05 4.22
N SER A 246 23.06 28.29 2.91
CA SER A 246 24.28 27.96 2.17
C SER A 246 24.56 28.95 1.05
N THR A 247 25.85 29.16 0.79
CA THR A 247 26.37 29.89 -0.38
C THR A 247 27.47 29.07 -1.03
N PRO A 248 27.66 29.12 -2.36
CA PRO A 248 28.85 28.56 -2.99
C PRO A 248 30.11 29.19 -2.41
N GLU A 249 30.98 28.41 -1.79
CA GLU A 249 32.20 28.89 -1.13
C GLU A 249 33.43 28.03 -1.47
N TYR A 250 33.24 26.71 -1.58
CA TYR A 250 34.31 25.78 -1.92
C TYR A 250 34.59 25.76 -3.43
N ASP A 251 35.82 25.43 -3.81
CA ASP A 251 36.24 25.44 -5.23
C ASP A 251 35.39 24.52 -6.10
N TRP A 252 35.01 23.35 -5.57
CA TRP A 252 34.14 22.40 -6.25
C TRP A 252 32.70 22.91 -6.47
N GLU A 253 32.28 23.99 -5.81
CA GLU A 253 30.95 24.62 -5.99
C GLU A 253 30.97 25.75 -7.02
N LYS A 254 32.16 26.15 -7.47
CA LYS A 254 32.37 27.39 -8.24
C LYS A 254 32.73 27.13 -9.71
N HIS A 255 32.45 25.93 -10.24
CA HIS A 255 32.64 25.65 -11.65
C HIS A 255 31.44 26.16 -12.47
N GLY A 256 31.65 27.24 -13.22
CA GLY A 256 30.63 27.90 -14.05
C GLY A 256 30.16 29.24 -13.46
N ARG A 257 29.40 29.99 -14.24
CA ARG A 257 28.68 31.20 -13.79
C ARG A 257 27.22 31.15 -14.29
N PRO A 258 26.23 31.52 -13.46
CA PRO A 258 26.30 31.94 -12.05
C PRO A 258 26.89 30.86 -11.13
N LEU A 259 27.29 31.24 -9.91
CA LEU A 259 27.69 30.24 -8.90
C LEU A 259 26.44 29.53 -8.37
N VAL A 260 26.51 28.22 -8.09
CA VAL A 260 25.30 27.42 -7.84
C VAL A 260 25.38 26.61 -6.56
N ASN A 261 24.38 26.78 -5.70
CA ASN A 261 23.88 25.80 -4.76
C ASN A 261 22.38 25.67 -5.04
N GLU A 262 21.92 24.53 -5.57
CA GLU A 262 20.52 24.30 -5.99
C GLU A 262 20.08 22.87 -5.65
N GLY A 263 18.87 22.44 -6.04
CA GLY A 263 18.33 21.10 -5.73
C GLY A 263 18.50 20.66 -4.26
N PRO A 264 18.03 21.44 -3.25
CA PRO A 264 18.12 21.08 -1.85
C PRO A 264 17.14 19.97 -1.50
N GLU A 265 17.62 18.97 -0.77
CA GLU A 265 16.91 17.72 -0.54
C GLU A 265 17.05 17.29 0.91
N VAL A 266 15.92 17.15 1.60
CA VAL A 266 15.86 16.85 3.03
C VAL A 266 16.08 15.35 3.25
N LEU A 267 17.05 15.02 4.09
CA LEU A 267 17.37 13.64 4.42
C LEU A 267 17.50 13.44 5.93
N TRP A 268 16.65 12.55 6.47
CA TRP A 268 16.66 12.17 7.89
C TRP A 268 17.33 10.80 8.10
N ASN A 269 18.14 10.71 9.16
CA ASN A 269 18.57 9.44 9.74
C ASN A 269 18.38 9.47 11.26
N SER A 270 17.37 8.75 11.74
CA SER A 270 16.97 8.78 13.16
C SER A 270 16.69 10.21 13.61
N ASN A 271 17.52 10.79 14.48
CA ASN A 271 17.40 12.16 14.96
C ASN A 271 18.35 13.16 14.27
N ARG A 272 19.04 12.75 13.19
CA ARG A 272 19.95 13.61 12.42
C ARG A 272 19.27 14.10 11.16
N LEU A 273 19.44 15.39 10.87
CA LEU A 273 18.90 16.08 9.70
C LEU A 273 20.04 16.57 8.81
N PHE A 274 19.93 16.24 7.53
CA PHE A 274 20.83 16.69 6.47
C PHE A 274 20.03 17.41 5.39
N ILE A 275 20.66 18.40 4.76
CA ILE A 275 20.23 18.92 3.45
C ILE A 275 21.32 18.54 2.46
N ILE A 276 20.97 17.67 1.52
CA ILE A 276 21.83 17.34 0.37
C ILE A 276 21.49 18.34 -0.73
N TYR A 277 22.47 18.87 -1.44
CA TYR A 277 22.21 19.88 -2.45
C TYR A 277 23.18 19.75 -3.61
N SER A 278 22.84 20.28 -4.77
CA SER A 278 23.70 20.27 -5.95
C SER A 278 24.51 21.55 -6.07
N ALA A 279 25.73 21.45 -6.60
CA ALA A 279 26.60 22.61 -6.79
C ALA A 279 27.31 22.59 -8.14
N SER A 280 27.87 23.75 -8.52
CA SER A 280 28.41 24.04 -9.86
C SER A 280 27.32 24.03 -10.95
N GLY A 281 27.66 24.47 -12.18
CA GLY A 281 26.67 24.58 -13.24
C GLY A 281 26.17 23.22 -13.76
N SER A 282 24.86 22.99 -13.74
CA SER A 282 24.19 21.76 -14.22
C SER A 282 24.36 21.50 -15.72
N TRP A 283 24.84 22.50 -16.47
CA TRP A 283 25.20 22.40 -17.90
C TRP A 283 26.66 21.99 -18.14
N GLY A 284 27.48 21.90 -17.08
CA GLY A 284 28.89 21.51 -17.15
C GLY A 284 29.13 20.05 -16.71
N ASP A 285 30.41 19.66 -16.65
CA ASP A 285 30.85 18.31 -16.25
C ASP A 285 31.17 18.18 -14.74
N HIS A 286 30.98 19.26 -13.98
CA HIS A 286 31.41 19.39 -12.58
C HIS A 286 30.25 19.38 -11.58
N TYR A 287 29.03 19.08 -12.03
CA TYR A 287 27.87 19.02 -11.15
C TYR A 287 28.04 17.88 -10.13
N CYS A 288 27.75 18.17 -8.87
CA CYS A 288 27.97 17.23 -7.77
C CYS A 288 27.12 17.59 -6.55
N LEU A 289 27.02 16.67 -5.58
CA LEU A 289 26.25 16.88 -4.35
C LEU A 289 27.13 17.35 -3.18
N GLY A 290 26.65 18.34 -2.46
CA GLY A 290 27.12 18.80 -1.15
C GLY A 290 26.19 18.39 0.00
N GLN A 291 26.57 18.73 1.22
CA GLN A 291 25.80 18.40 2.43
C GLN A 291 25.86 19.55 3.46
N LEU A 292 24.70 19.94 3.98
CA LEU A 292 24.54 20.66 5.25
C LEU A 292 24.09 19.67 6.31
N THR A 293 24.62 19.81 7.53
CA THR A 293 24.23 19.00 8.70
C THR A 293 23.65 19.91 9.76
N TRP A 294 22.42 19.64 10.20
CA TRP A 294 21.82 20.36 11.32
C TRP A 294 22.39 19.85 12.64
N THR A 295 22.91 20.76 13.47
CA THR A 295 23.57 20.42 14.74
C THR A 295 22.67 20.60 15.97
N GLY A 296 21.36 20.77 15.76
CA GLY A 296 20.40 21.12 16.81
C GLY A 296 20.10 22.63 16.83
N GLY A 297 19.03 23.03 17.53
CA GLY A 297 18.61 24.43 17.64
C GLY A 297 17.58 24.85 16.59
N ASP A 298 17.50 26.15 16.31
CA ASP A 298 16.55 26.66 15.30
C ASP A 298 17.08 26.40 13.89
N VAL A 299 16.28 25.75 13.04
CA VAL A 299 16.61 25.50 11.62
C VAL A 299 16.68 26.80 10.81
N LEU A 300 16.08 27.89 11.32
CA LEU A 300 16.19 29.24 10.76
C LEU A 300 17.45 30.00 11.23
N ASP A 301 18.28 29.44 12.12
CA ASP A 301 19.59 30.02 12.44
C ASP A 301 20.65 29.38 11.52
N PRO A 302 21.33 30.15 10.64
CA PRO A 302 22.41 29.62 9.81
C PRO A 302 23.52 28.93 10.60
N LYS A 303 23.74 29.32 11.87
CA LYS A 303 24.75 28.69 12.73
C LYS A 303 24.38 27.28 13.18
N SER A 304 23.11 26.88 13.05
CA SER A 304 22.66 25.53 13.30
C SER A 304 23.04 24.55 12.18
N TRP A 305 23.64 25.05 11.09
CA TRP A 305 24.02 24.25 9.92
C TRP A 305 25.53 24.22 9.74
N VAL A 306 26.10 23.01 9.68
CA VAL A 306 27.50 22.79 9.33
C VAL A 306 27.59 22.26 7.92
N LYS A 307 28.29 23.00 7.06
CA LYS A 307 28.53 22.64 5.66
C LYS A 307 29.75 21.73 5.54
N LYS A 308 29.63 20.64 4.79
CA LYS A 308 30.75 19.73 4.52
C LYS A 308 31.71 20.37 3.51
N PRO A 309 33.03 20.38 3.76
CA PRO A 309 34.00 21.04 2.88
C PRO A 309 34.31 20.29 1.57
N THR A 310 33.84 19.06 1.45
CA THR A 310 34.03 18.18 0.28
C THR A 310 32.68 17.72 -0.24
N PRO A 311 32.55 17.45 -1.55
CA PRO A 311 31.33 16.89 -2.08
C PRO A 311 31.08 15.49 -1.48
N VAL A 312 29.81 15.15 -1.30
CA VAL A 312 29.36 13.84 -0.81
C VAL A 312 29.07 12.86 -1.94
N PHE A 313 28.93 13.36 -3.16
CA PHE A 313 28.73 12.55 -4.36
C PHE A 313 29.21 13.32 -5.58
N SER A 314 30.02 12.71 -6.45
CA SER A 314 30.63 13.39 -7.60
C SER A 314 30.82 12.43 -8.77
N GLY A 315 30.96 12.99 -9.97
CA GLY A 315 31.17 12.22 -11.19
C GLY A 315 32.45 11.37 -11.16
N THR A 316 32.46 10.37 -12.03
CA THR A 316 33.59 9.49 -12.35
C THR A 316 33.94 9.65 -13.84
N ASP A 317 34.85 8.83 -14.36
CA ASP A 317 35.14 8.81 -15.80
C ASP A 317 33.92 8.32 -16.62
N ASP A 318 33.11 7.43 -16.05
CA ASP A 318 31.96 6.79 -16.70
C ASP A 318 30.61 7.47 -16.38
N VAL A 319 30.54 8.26 -15.30
CA VAL A 319 29.33 8.95 -14.86
C VAL A 319 29.59 10.43 -14.68
N ILE A 320 28.98 11.25 -15.52
CA ILE A 320 29.26 12.69 -15.58
C ILE A 320 28.15 13.47 -14.87
N SER A 321 28.55 14.46 -14.06
CA SER A 321 27.65 15.44 -13.43
C SER A 321 26.43 14.85 -12.69
N PRO A 322 26.63 13.93 -11.71
CA PRO A 322 25.51 13.46 -10.90
C PRO A 322 24.98 14.58 -10.00
N GLY A 323 23.67 14.80 -10.00
CA GLY A 323 23.05 15.79 -9.13
C GLY A 323 21.53 15.75 -9.13
N HIS A 324 20.95 16.72 -8.40
CA HIS A 324 19.53 16.92 -8.10
C HIS A 324 18.83 15.59 -7.82
N ALA A 325 18.89 15.14 -6.57
CA ALA A 325 18.67 13.75 -6.21
C ALA A 325 17.59 13.59 -5.13
N SER A 326 16.64 12.70 -5.34
CA SER A 326 15.69 12.30 -4.30
C SER A 326 16.15 11.05 -3.54
N PHE A 327 15.56 10.82 -2.37
CA PHE A 327 15.86 9.66 -1.52
C PHE A 327 14.62 8.84 -1.23
N VAL A 328 14.73 7.53 -1.34
CA VAL A 328 13.59 6.62 -1.15
C VAL A 328 14.04 5.30 -0.52
N LYS A 329 13.11 4.60 0.12
CA LYS A 329 13.36 3.27 0.70
C LYS A 329 13.10 2.14 -0.30
N SER A 330 13.74 0.99 -0.10
CA SER A 330 13.37 -0.27 -0.78
C SER A 330 11.93 -0.71 -0.45
N PRO A 331 11.31 -1.62 -1.22
CA PRO A 331 9.94 -2.06 -0.99
C PRO A 331 9.65 -2.56 0.44
N ASN A 332 10.58 -3.32 1.03
CA ASN A 332 10.47 -3.79 2.43
C ASN A 332 10.92 -2.74 3.49
N GLY A 333 11.39 -1.58 3.04
CA GLY A 333 11.84 -0.48 3.88
C GLY A 333 13.16 -0.70 4.61
N THR A 334 14.00 -1.67 4.20
CA THR A 334 15.27 -1.97 4.88
C THR A 334 16.48 -1.28 4.26
N GLU A 335 16.37 -0.79 3.03
CA GLU A 335 17.47 -0.15 2.32
C GLU A 335 17.14 1.29 1.95
N ASP A 336 18.18 2.11 1.86
CA ASP A 336 18.12 3.50 1.44
C ASP A 336 18.68 3.63 0.02
N TRP A 337 17.94 4.32 -0.85
CA TRP A 337 18.25 4.47 -2.27
C TRP A 337 18.31 5.94 -2.64
N ILE A 338 19.33 6.33 -3.39
CA ILE A 338 19.44 7.63 -4.03
C ILE A 338 19.00 7.49 -5.48
N VAL A 339 18.16 8.41 -5.95
CA VAL A 339 17.74 8.54 -7.35
C VAL A 339 18.21 9.90 -7.85
N TYR A 340 19.00 9.95 -8.92
CA TYR A 340 19.69 11.16 -9.34
C TYR A 340 19.81 11.21 -10.85
N HIS A 341 19.94 12.40 -11.42
CA HIS A 341 20.24 12.52 -12.84
C HIS A 341 21.74 12.55 -13.10
N VAL A 342 22.14 12.19 -14.32
CA VAL A 342 23.50 12.30 -14.83
C VAL A 342 23.48 12.83 -16.26
N ALA A 343 24.54 13.51 -16.69
CA ALA A 343 24.73 13.85 -18.09
C ALA A 343 24.98 12.57 -18.91
N LYS A 344 24.39 12.47 -20.11
CA LYS A 344 24.53 11.25 -20.94
C LYS A 344 25.94 11.01 -21.46
N HIS A 345 26.73 12.06 -21.57
CA HIS A 345 28.13 12.05 -21.96
C HIS A 345 28.77 13.37 -21.51
N ARG A 346 30.10 13.43 -21.57
CA ARG A 346 30.86 14.66 -21.32
C ARG A 346 30.41 15.79 -22.24
N GLY A 347 30.11 16.96 -21.70
CA GLY A 347 29.64 18.12 -22.46
C GLY A 347 28.20 18.01 -22.99
N ALA A 348 27.39 17.07 -22.48
CA ALA A 348 26.00 16.90 -22.92
C ALA A 348 25.05 18.04 -22.49
N GLY A 349 25.52 18.96 -21.65
CA GLY A 349 24.66 19.98 -21.04
C GLY A 349 23.49 19.34 -20.31
N TRP A 350 22.28 19.83 -20.55
CA TRP A 350 21.06 19.31 -19.92
C TRP A 350 20.47 18.05 -20.57
N ASN A 351 21.17 17.40 -21.51
CA ASN A 351 20.77 16.08 -22.01
C ASN A 351 21.12 14.99 -20.99
N ARG A 352 20.15 14.71 -20.11
CA ARG A 352 20.30 13.93 -18.90
C ARG A 352 19.50 12.62 -18.90
N GLN A 353 19.91 11.70 -18.04
CA GLN A 353 19.24 10.41 -17.78
C GLN A 353 19.22 10.14 -16.28
N VAL A 354 18.34 9.26 -15.81
CA VAL A 354 18.16 8.97 -14.38
C VAL A 354 18.85 7.68 -14.00
N HIS A 355 19.65 7.75 -12.94
CA HIS A 355 20.33 6.64 -12.29
C HIS A 355 19.79 6.46 -10.88
N MET A 356 19.97 5.26 -10.33
CA MET A 356 19.74 5.00 -8.91
C MET A 356 20.74 4.01 -8.37
N GLN A 357 20.97 4.05 -7.05
CA GLN A 357 21.76 3.04 -6.34
C GLN A 357 21.44 3.06 -4.86
N ARG A 358 21.70 1.93 -4.20
CA ARG A 358 21.65 1.85 -2.74
C ARG A 358 22.78 2.70 -2.16
N PHE A 359 22.50 3.35 -1.03
CA PHE A 359 23.51 3.97 -0.19
C PHE A 359 23.44 3.42 1.25
N THR A 360 24.47 3.71 2.03
CA THR A 360 24.56 3.29 3.44
C THR A 360 24.78 4.48 4.35
N TRP A 361 24.82 4.24 5.66
CA TRP A 361 25.10 5.27 6.65
C TRP A 361 26.48 5.04 7.28
N ASN A 362 27.24 6.12 7.46
CA ASN A 362 28.49 6.09 8.21
C ASN A 362 28.21 5.91 9.72
N GLU A 363 29.24 5.57 10.49
CA GLU A 363 29.12 5.42 11.96
C GLU A 363 28.64 6.70 12.66
N ASP A 364 28.99 7.87 12.12
CA ASP A 364 28.52 9.17 12.62
C ASP A 364 27.07 9.50 12.22
N GLY A 365 26.41 8.60 11.50
CA GLY A 365 25.04 8.73 11.02
C GLY A 365 24.88 9.57 9.75
N SER A 366 25.95 10.11 9.16
CA SER A 366 25.91 10.80 7.86
C SER A 366 25.74 9.82 6.70
N PRO A 367 25.12 10.25 5.57
CA PRO A 367 24.94 9.38 4.42
C PRO A 367 26.28 9.07 3.74
N ASN A 368 26.39 7.86 3.20
CA ASN A 368 27.48 7.39 2.38
C ASN A 368 26.92 6.92 1.03
N PHE A 369 26.87 7.82 0.06
CA PHE A 369 26.40 7.56 -1.30
C PHE A 369 27.37 6.71 -2.13
N GLY A 370 28.62 6.55 -1.68
CA GLY A 370 29.66 5.88 -2.44
C GLY A 370 30.02 6.66 -3.72
N LYS A 371 30.32 5.92 -4.79
CA LYS A 371 30.54 6.48 -6.13
C LYS A 371 29.35 6.16 -7.03
N PRO A 372 29.00 7.03 -8.00
CA PRO A 372 27.94 6.72 -8.95
C PRO A 372 28.28 5.45 -9.75
N VAL A 373 27.33 4.51 -9.78
CA VAL A 373 27.50 3.23 -10.50
C VAL A 373 27.37 3.45 -12.01
N ALA A 374 28.36 2.99 -12.76
CA ALA A 374 28.41 3.14 -14.22
C ALA A 374 27.25 2.42 -14.93
N PRO A 375 26.78 2.92 -16.09
CA PRO A 375 25.79 2.25 -16.91
C PRO A 375 26.19 0.80 -17.26
N GLY A 376 25.23 -0.11 -17.29
CA GLY A 376 25.46 -1.52 -17.62
C GLY A 376 26.12 -2.37 -16.53
N VAL A 377 26.57 -1.78 -15.41
CA VAL A 377 27.02 -2.54 -14.23
C VAL A 377 25.80 -3.10 -13.50
N PRO A 378 25.73 -4.43 -13.25
CA PRO A 378 24.63 -5.03 -12.50
C PRO A 378 24.57 -4.52 -11.04
N ILE A 379 23.39 -4.08 -10.62
CA ILE A 379 23.07 -3.65 -9.26
C ILE A 379 21.98 -4.59 -8.72
N PRO A 380 22.08 -5.11 -7.48
CA PRO A 380 21.01 -5.89 -6.85
C PRO A 380 19.67 -5.16 -6.88
N LEU A 381 18.58 -5.87 -7.08
CA LEU A 381 17.24 -5.28 -6.97
C LEU A 381 17.01 -4.73 -5.54
N PRO A 382 16.24 -3.64 -5.38
CA PRO A 382 15.80 -3.16 -4.07
C PRO A 382 15.10 -4.25 -3.27
N ALA A 383 15.50 -4.44 -2.02
CA ALA A 383 14.98 -5.53 -1.19
C ALA A 383 13.45 -5.46 -0.98
N ASP A 384 12.78 -6.58 -1.23
CA ASP A 384 11.33 -6.76 -1.16
C ASP A 384 10.92 -8.00 -0.35
N GLU A 385 11.85 -8.59 0.41
CA GLU A 385 11.59 -9.77 1.23
C GLU A 385 11.31 -9.43 2.70
N PHE A 386 10.58 -10.31 3.39
CA PHE A 386 10.29 -10.29 4.82
C PHE A 386 10.43 -11.68 5.47
N GLN A 387 10.40 -11.74 6.81
CA GLN A 387 10.38 -13.00 7.56
C GLN A 387 9.19 -13.07 8.51
N ASN A 388 8.72 -14.29 8.77
CA ASN A 388 7.83 -14.58 9.88
C ASN A 388 8.55 -14.42 11.25
N PRO A 389 7.82 -14.26 12.38
CA PRO A 389 6.39 -13.94 12.41
C PRO A 389 6.17 -12.47 12.06
N ILE A 390 4.97 -12.15 11.59
CA ILE A 390 4.55 -10.78 11.26
C ILE A 390 3.84 -10.09 12.44
N ASN A 391 3.39 -10.86 13.44
CA ASN A 391 2.80 -10.34 14.68
C ASN A 391 2.97 -11.39 15.81
N GLY A 392 2.99 -10.94 17.07
CA GLY A 392 3.08 -11.81 18.24
C GLY A 392 1.73 -12.35 18.74
N GLY A 393 0.62 -12.04 18.07
CA GLY A 393 -0.73 -12.45 18.44
C GLY A 393 -1.14 -13.81 17.88
N ALA A 394 -2.15 -14.41 18.52
CA ALA A 394 -2.86 -15.58 18.05
C ALA A 394 -4.13 -15.18 17.27
N ASP A 395 -4.76 -16.18 16.66
CA ASP A 395 -6.05 -16.07 15.97
C ASP A 395 -6.10 -14.90 14.97
N PRO A 396 -5.18 -14.89 13.98
CA PRO A 396 -5.03 -13.76 13.08
C PRO A 396 -6.11 -13.74 12.00
N TRP A 397 -6.65 -12.55 11.74
CA TRP A 397 -7.47 -12.27 10.57
C TRP A 397 -6.89 -11.08 9.80
N MET A 398 -6.72 -11.25 8.49
CA MET A 398 -6.05 -10.26 7.64
C MET A 398 -6.74 -10.12 6.29
N THR A 399 -6.82 -8.91 5.76
CA THR A 399 -7.25 -8.64 4.38
C THR A 399 -6.52 -7.43 3.80
N PHE A 400 -6.56 -7.29 2.47
CA PHE A 400 -6.06 -6.13 1.74
C PHE A 400 -7.24 -5.25 1.32
N TYR A 401 -7.16 -3.96 1.62
CA TYR A 401 -8.17 -2.98 1.28
C TYR A 401 -7.51 -1.61 1.02
N GLU A 402 -7.93 -0.93 -0.06
CA GLU A 402 -7.46 0.43 -0.41
C GLU A 402 -5.95 0.67 -0.18
N GLY A 403 -5.10 -0.19 -0.77
CA GLY A 403 -3.65 0.00 -0.73
C GLY A 403 -2.93 -0.57 0.50
N CYS A 404 -3.66 -1.07 1.50
CA CYS A 404 -3.06 -1.55 2.75
C CYS A 404 -3.58 -2.92 3.19
N TYR A 405 -2.71 -3.66 3.88
CA TYR A 405 -3.08 -4.79 4.72
C TYR A 405 -3.57 -4.30 6.07
N TYR A 406 -4.62 -4.95 6.55
CA TYR A 406 -5.17 -4.76 7.89
C TYR A 406 -5.14 -6.10 8.61
N LEU A 407 -4.68 -6.12 9.86
CA LEU A 407 -4.54 -7.34 10.67
C LEU A 407 -5.16 -7.12 12.05
N THR A 408 -5.91 -8.11 12.52
CA THR A 408 -6.37 -8.24 13.91
C THR A 408 -5.89 -9.58 14.49
N THR A 409 -5.72 -9.62 15.81
CA THR A 409 -5.29 -10.81 16.56
C THR A 409 -5.96 -10.82 17.94
N THR A 410 -5.98 -11.97 18.61
CA THR A 410 -6.43 -12.09 20.01
C THR A 410 -5.56 -11.28 20.97
N GLN A 411 -6.20 -10.48 21.84
CA GLN A 411 -5.55 -9.57 22.79
C GLN A 411 -6.18 -9.55 24.20
N ARG A 412 -7.34 -10.19 24.39
CA ARG A 412 -8.10 -10.32 25.63
C ARG A 412 -8.82 -9.07 26.15
N ASP A 413 -8.25 -7.87 26.03
CA ASP A 413 -8.78 -6.65 26.68
C ASP A 413 -9.45 -5.64 25.73
N ALA A 414 -9.11 -5.71 24.44
CA ALA A 414 -9.56 -4.78 23.42
C ALA A 414 -9.35 -5.41 22.05
N ILE A 415 -9.97 -4.81 21.03
CA ILE A 415 -9.63 -5.09 19.62
C ILE A 415 -8.71 -3.97 19.16
N ARG A 416 -7.49 -4.36 18.78
CA ARG A 416 -6.56 -3.47 18.09
C ARG A 416 -6.26 -4.01 16.70
N MET A 417 -6.07 -3.10 15.76
CA MET A 417 -5.81 -3.39 14.36
C MET A 417 -4.47 -2.77 13.94
N TRP A 418 -3.70 -3.52 13.16
CA TRP A 418 -2.48 -3.04 12.52
C TRP A 418 -2.80 -2.71 11.05
N LYS A 419 -2.24 -1.62 10.54
CA LYS A 419 -2.32 -1.21 9.13
C LYS A 419 -0.91 -1.11 8.56
N GLY A 420 -0.68 -1.66 7.38
CA GLY A 420 0.60 -1.55 6.69
C GLY A 420 0.44 -1.73 5.19
N ALA A 421 1.11 -0.89 4.41
CA ALA A 421 1.04 -0.97 2.95
C ALA A 421 1.61 -2.29 2.41
N THR A 422 2.69 -2.79 3.03
CA THR A 422 3.38 -4.06 2.77
C THR A 422 3.33 -4.93 4.03
N ILE A 423 3.60 -6.23 3.92
CA ILE A 423 3.72 -7.12 5.08
C ILE A 423 4.88 -6.69 5.99
N SER A 424 5.99 -6.23 5.41
CA SER A 424 7.13 -5.64 6.12
C SER A 424 6.75 -4.38 6.89
N ALA A 425 5.93 -3.51 6.30
CA ALA A 425 5.42 -2.32 6.98
C ALA A 425 4.44 -2.72 8.09
N LEU A 426 3.56 -3.68 7.84
CA LEU A 426 2.59 -4.21 8.80
C LEU A 426 3.31 -4.79 10.04
N LYS A 427 4.40 -5.55 9.83
CA LYS A 427 5.26 -6.10 10.89
C LYS A 427 5.87 -5.02 11.79
N LYS A 428 6.11 -3.82 11.27
CA LYS A 428 6.67 -2.67 12.00
C LYS A 428 5.58 -1.72 12.54
N ALA A 429 4.31 -1.93 12.17
CA ALA A 429 3.23 -1.01 12.48
C ALA A 429 2.89 -1.01 13.97
N LYS A 430 2.48 0.16 14.47
CA LYS A 430 1.87 0.27 15.80
C LYS A 430 0.37 -0.01 15.69
N PRO A 431 -0.23 -0.74 16.63
CA PRO A 431 -1.67 -1.01 16.62
C PRO A 431 -2.49 0.25 16.90
N VAL A 432 -3.65 0.34 16.27
CA VAL A 432 -4.73 1.28 16.61
C VAL A 432 -5.80 0.53 17.39
N THR A 433 -6.19 1.02 18.57
CA THR A 433 -7.33 0.48 19.30
C THR A 433 -8.62 0.89 18.60
N VAL A 434 -9.28 -0.06 17.95
CA VAL A 434 -10.53 0.18 17.20
C VAL A 434 -11.78 -0.07 18.06
N TRP A 435 -11.64 -0.90 19.09
CA TRP A 435 -12.71 -1.15 20.06
C TRP A 435 -12.17 -1.50 21.43
N LYS A 436 -12.77 -0.91 22.47
CA LYS A 436 -12.61 -1.34 23.86
C LYS A 436 -13.96 -1.22 24.54
N ASP A 437 -14.54 -2.36 24.92
CA ASP A 437 -15.84 -2.38 25.54
C ASP A 437 -15.75 -2.04 27.04
N THR A 438 -16.76 -1.36 27.56
CA THR A 438 -16.90 -1.05 28.99
C THR A 438 -18.03 -1.83 29.63
N ASP A 439 -18.82 -2.56 28.84
CA ASP A 439 -19.92 -3.37 29.33
C ASP A 439 -19.37 -4.65 29.98
N PRO A 440 -19.60 -4.89 31.30
CA PRO A 440 -19.06 -6.05 32.00
C PRO A 440 -19.62 -7.37 31.49
N THR A 441 -20.63 -7.40 30.63
CA THR A 441 -21.18 -8.64 30.06
C THR A 441 -20.42 -9.15 28.83
N ARG A 442 -19.52 -8.33 28.25
CA ARG A 442 -18.82 -8.64 26.98
C ARG A 442 -17.48 -7.91 26.78
N SER A 443 -16.80 -7.59 27.87
CA SER A 443 -15.58 -6.75 27.85
C SER A 443 -14.29 -7.52 28.15
N HIS A 444 -14.39 -8.80 28.49
CA HIS A 444 -13.25 -9.61 28.94
C HIS A 444 -13.01 -10.79 28.00
N ALA A 445 -11.80 -11.35 28.08
CA ALA A 445 -11.37 -12.49 27.26
C ALA A 445 -11.74 -12.34 25.76
N ILE A 446 -11.44 -11.17 25.18
CA ILE A 446 -11.69 -10.90 23.76
C ILE A 446 -10.75 -11.73 22.88
N TRP A 447 -11.34 -12.63 22.07
CA TRP A 447 -10.63 -13.57 21.18
C TRP A 447 -11.12 -13.48 19.73
N ALA A 448 -10.26 -13.95 18.82
CA ALA A 448 -10.53 -14.17 17.40
C ALA A 448 -11.34 -13.05 16.70
N PRO A 449 -10.89 -11.78 16.76
CA PRO A 449 -11.55 -10.71 16.03
C PRO A 449 -11.36 -10.87 14.52
N GLU A 450 -12.44 -11.08 13.78
CA GLU A 450 -12.47 -11.04 12.30
C GLU A 450 -13.24 -9.81 11.81
N PHE A 451 -12.84 -9.22 10.68
CA PHE A 451 -13.55 -8.11 10.08
C PHE A 451 -13.85 -8.32 8.60
N HIS A 452 -15.10 -8.05 8.22
CA HIS A 452 -15.63 -8.34 6.89
C HIS A 452 -16.32 -7.10 6.32
N PHE A 453 -16.05 -6.79 5.05
CA PHE A 453 -16.68 -5.66 4.36
C PHE A 453 -18.01 -6.10 3.76
N VAL A 454 -19.12 -5.61 4.32
CA VAL A 454 -20.47 -5.96 3.89
C VAL A 454 -21.27 -4.67 3.69
N SER A 455 -21.90 -4.50 2.53
CA SER A 455 -22.80 -3.38 2.26
C SER A 455 -22.20 -1.99 2.57
N ASN A 456 -20.95 -1.76 2.15
CA ASN A 456 -20.21 -0.50 2.34
C ASN A 456 -19.86 -0.16 3.81
N ARG A 457 -19.83 -1.17 4.68
CA ARG A 457 -19.49 -1.09 6.10
C ARG A 457 -18.57 -2.25 6.46
N TRP A 458 -17.73 -2.06 7.47
CA TRP A 458 -16.98 -3.14 8.10
C TRP A 458 -17.73 -3.67 9.30
N TYR A 459 -17.85 -4.99 9.38
CA TYR A 459 -18.41 -5.68 10.55
C TYR A 459 -17.30 -6.47 11.22
N LEU A 460 -17.07 -6.20 12.51
CA LEU A 460 -16.11 -6.90 13.36
C LEU A 460 -16.84 -7.95 14.18
N TYR A 461 -16.54 -9.23 13.94
CA TYR A 461 -17.02 -10.38 14.70
C TYR A 461 -15.94 -10.75 15.73
N TYR A 462 -16.31 -10.88 17.00
CA TYR A 462 -15.36 -11.22 18.04
C TYR A 462 -16.01 -12.04 19.13
N THR A 463 -15.21 -12.86 19.79
CA THR A 463 -15.63 -13.58 21.00
C THR A 463 -15.34 -12.70 22.21
N ALA A 464 -16.23 -12.67 23.21
CA ALA A 464 -15.95 -12.10 24.52
C ALA A 464 -16.74 -12.80 25.64
N THR A 465 -16.30 -12.63 26.88
CA THR A 465 -17.00 -13.06 28.10
C THR A 465 -17.51 -11.87 28.91
N SER A 466 -18.37 -12.20 29.87
CA SER A 466 -18.59 -11.40 31.05
C SER A 466 -17.32 -11.24 31.90
N SER A 467 -17.36 -10.29 32.84
CA SER A 467 -16.26 -9.92 33.74
C SER A 467 -15.85 -11.01 34.72
N ASP A 468 -16.60 -12.11 34.80
CA ASP A 468 -16.21 -13.30 35.56
C ASP A 468 -15.20 -14.18 34.80
N GLU A 469 -14.92 -13.90 33.52
CA GLU A 469 -14.04 -14.68 32.63
C GLU A 469 -14.37 -16.18 32.63
N SER A 470 -15.62 -16.53 32.94
CA SER A 470 -16.09 -17.91 32.87
C SER A 470 -16.08 -18.35 31.42
N ASP A 471 -15.39 -19.45 31.14
CA ASP A 471 -15.27 -19.95 29.78
C ASP A 471 -16.66 -20.26 29.19
N ASP A 472 -17.58 -20.79 29.99
CA ASP A 472 -18.98 -21.07 29.60
C ASP A 472 -19.79 -19.82 29.20
N ASN A 473 -19.28 -18.62 29.48
CA ASN A 473 -19.90 -17.34 29.13
C ASN A 473 -19.34 -16.70 27.85
N HIS A 474 -18.42 -17.36 27.12
CA HIS A 474 -17.97 -16.83 25.82
C HIS A 474 -19.11 -16.82 24.82
N ARG A 475 -19.34 -15.67 24.18
CA ARG A 475 -20.34 -15.47 23.14
C ARG A 475 -19.75 -14.68 21.98
N MET A 476 -20.42 -14.78 20.83
CA MET A 476 -20.06 -14.03 19.63
C MET A 476 -20.78 -12.68 19.60
N HIS A 477 -20.02 -11.64 19.31
CA HIS A 477 -20.45 -10.25 19.29
C HIS A 477 -20.07 -9.58 17.97
N VAL A 478 -20.82 -8.54 17.60
CA VAL A 478 -20.65 -7.83 16.33
C VAL A 478 -20.57 -6.32 16.54
N LEU A 479 -19.60 -5.68 15.89
CA LEU A 479 -19.48 -4.24 15.75
C LEU A 479 -19.67 -3.82 14.29
N GLU A 480 -20.05 -2.57 14.06
CA GLU A 480 -20.19 -1.95 12.73
C GLU A 480 -19.38 -0.66 12.65
N SER A 481 -18.63 -0.46 11.58
CA SER A 481 -17.89 0.77 11.32
C SER A 481 -18.77 1.94 10.91
N ALA A 482 -18.31 3.16 11.20
CA ALA A 482 -18.96 4.40 10.78
C ALA A 482 -18.86 4.68 9.26
N GLY A 483 -17.99 3.98 8.53
CA GLY A 483 -17.81 4.11 7.09
C GLY A 483 -16.94 3.00 6.50
N THR A 484 -16.21 3.31 5.43
CA THR A 484 -15.40 2.36 4.68
C THR A 484 -13.97 2.20 5.19
N ASP A 485 -13.54 2.98 6.19
CA ASP A 485 -12.24 2.80 6.83
C ASP A 485 -12.28 1.59 7.80
N PRO A 486 -11.45 0.55 7.59
CA PRO A 486 -11.36 -0.59 8.52
C PRO A 486 -10.94 -0.20 9.94
N LEU A 487 -10.32 0.97 10.15
CA LEU A 487 -9.96 1.47 11.48
C LEU A 487 -11.14 2.08 12.26
N GLY A 488 -12.31 2.19 11.62
CA GLY A 488 -13.54 2.64 12.27
C GLY A 488 -13.76 4.16 12.17
N PRO A 489 -14.34 4.80 13.21
CA PRO A 489 -14.72 4.23 14.51
C PRO A 489 -15.83 3.17 14.40
N TYR A 490 -15.92 2.30 15.39
CA TYR A 490 -16.90 1.21 15.47
C TYR A 490 -18.00 1.47 16.50
N SER A 491 -19.16 0.86 16.29
CA SER A 491 -20.29 0.85 17.22
C SER A 491 -20.79 -0.58 17.47
N TYR A 492 -21.17 -0.89 18.71
CA TYR A 492 -21.70 -2.21 19.06
C TYR A 492 -23.07 -2.44 18.41
N LYS A 493 -23.25 -3.59 17.75
CA LYS A 493 -24.51 -3.96 17.10
C LYS A 493 -25.31 -4.98 17.87
N GLY A 494 -24.64 -5.99 18.40
CA GLY A 494 -25.34 -7.04 19.10
C GLY A 494 -24.51 -8.29 19.30
N ARG A 495 -25.15 -9.24 19.95
CA ARG A 495 -24.68 -10.60 20.13
C ARG A 495 -25.32 -11.49 19.07
N LEU A 496 -24.54 -12.39 18.47
CA LEU A 496 -25.07 -13.46 17.64
C LEU A 496 -25.66 -14.54 18.56
N PHE A 497 -26.98 -14.52 18.67
CA PHE A 497 -27.75 -15.37 19.57
C PHE A 497 -28.43 -16.49 18.78
N ASP A 498 -28.10 -17.75 19.10
CA ASP A 498 -28.79 -18.92 18.58
C ASP A 498 -29.92 -19.32 19.55
N PRO A 499 -31.20 -19.18 19.17
CA PRO A 499 -32.32 -19.47 20.05
C PRO A 499 -32.43 -20.95 20.44
N ALA A 500 -31.79 -21.87 19.71
CA ALA A 500 -31.77 -23.30 20.06
C ALA A 500 -30.57 -23.69 20.93
N ASN A 501 -29.51 -22.90 20.95
CA ASN A 501 -28.27 -23.22 21.67
C ASN A 501 -27.54 -21.96 22.14
N ASP A 502 -27.92 -21.46 23.33
CA ASP A 502 -27.31 -20.26 23.90
C ASP A 502 -26.10 -20.53 24.81
N ASN A 503 -25.37 -21.61 24.54
CA ASN A 503 -24.17 -21.98 25.27
C ASN A 503 -22.94 -21.23 24.73
N TYR A 504 -21.76 -21.73 25.10
CA TYR A 504 -20.47 -21.34 24.55
C TYR A 504 -20.47 -21.21 23.02
N ALA A 505 -20.00 -20.06 22.52
CA ALA A 505 -19.83 -19.78 21.10
C ALA A 505 -18.58 -18.91 20.87
N ILE A 506 -17.61 -19.42 20.11
CA ILE A 506 -16.33 -18.74 19.83
C ILE A 506 -15.93 -18.82 18.36
N ASP A 507 -14.89 -18.07 18.00
CA ASP A 507 -14.14 -18.20 16.74
C ASP A 507 -15.07 -18.27 15.53
N GLY A 508 -15.84 -17.20 15.32
CA GLY A 508 -16.87 -17.19 14.28
C GLY A 508 -16.43 -16.44 13.03
N THR A 509 -16.80 -16.98 11.88
CA THR A 509 -16.61 -16.35 10.56
C THR A 509 -17.93 -16.18 9.82
N VAL A 510 -17.94 -15.28 8.83
CA VAL A 510 -19.07 -15.12 7.90
C VAL A 510 -18.64 -15.40 6.46
N PHE A 511 -19.58 -15.89 5.67
CA PHE A 511 -19.42 -16.02 4.22
C PHE A 511 -20.75 -15.84 3.50
N GLN A 512 -20.69 -15.55 2.20
CA GLN A 512 -21.86 -15.34 1.35
C GLN A 512 -21.92 -16.41 0.26
N THR A 513 -23.06 -17.06 0.09
CA THR A 513 -23.29 -17.96 -1.05
C THR A 513 -23.57 -17.19 -2.34
N PRO A 514 -23.40 -17.79 -3.54
CA PRO A 514 -23.58 -17.09 -4.82
C PRO A 514 -24.95 -16.43 -5.04
N ASP A 515 -25.98 -16.90 -4.34
CA ASP A 515 -27.33 -16.33 -4.36
C ASP A 515 -27.52 -15.13 -3.41
N GLY A 516 -26.43 -14.64 -2.81
CA GLY A 516 -26.39 -13.44 -1.98
C GLY A 516 -26.76 -13.66 -0.51
N ARG A 517 -27.02 -14.90 -0.08
CA ARG A 517 -27.35 -15.21 1.33
C ARG A 517 -26.10 -15.26 2.18
N TRP A 518 -26.19 -14.68 3.38
CA TRP A 518 -25.09 -14.67 4.36
C TRP A 518 -25.28 -15.78 5.40
N TYR A 519 -24.17 -16.37 5.79
CA TYR A 519 -24.09 -17.42 6.79
C TYR A 519 -23.00 -17.11 7.79
N PHE A 520 -23.21 -17.55 9.02
CA PHE A 520 -22.25 -17.47 10.12
C PHE A 520 -21.89 -18.88 10.56
N ILE A 521 -20.59 -19.16 10.69
CA ILE A 521 -20.08 -20.44 11.21
C ILE A 521 -19.27 -20.14 12.47
N TRP A 522 -19.48 -20.90 13.54
CA TRP A 522 -18.75 -20.74 14.80
C TRP A 522 -18.52 -22.08 15.48
N ALA A 523 -17.67 -22.09 16.50
CA ALA A 523 -17.45 -23.25 17.36
C ALA A 523 -18.40 -23.21 18.56
N ALA A 524 -19.16 -24.27 18.81
CA ALA A 524 -20.21 -24.30 19.83
C ALA A 524 -20.10 -25.50 20.79
N ARG A 525 -20.60 -25.33 22.03
CA ARG A 525 -20.86 -26.45 22.96
C ARG A 525 -22.32 -26.90 22.89
N PRO A 526 -22.64 -28.18 23.21
CA PRO A 526 -21.72 -29.24 23.64
C PRO A 526 -20.82 -29.78 22.50
N GLY A 527 -19.63 -30.29 22.88
CA GLY A 527 -18.75 -31.02 21.96
C GLY A 527 -17.69 -30.19 21.22
N HIS A 528 -17.72 -28.86 21.34
CA HIS A 528 -16.79 -27.94 20.66
C HIS A 528 -16.75 -28.21 19.15
N VAL A 529 -17.91 -28.08 18.51
CA VAL A 529 -18.17 -28.46 17.12
C VAL A 529 -18.53 -27.26 16.26
N LEU A 530 -18.29 -27.38 14.95
CA LEU A 530 -18.67 -26.36 13.98
C LEU A 530 -20.19 -26.31 13.87
N THR A 531 -20.76 -25.12 13.95
CA THR A 531 -22.18 -24.85 13.83
C THR A 531 -22.39 -23.72 12.83
N ILE A 532 -23.36 -23.86 11.92
CA ILE A 532 -23.69 -22.89 10.88
C ILE A 532 -25.12 -22.39 11.05
N ALA A 533 -25.36 -21.11 10.81
CA ALA A 533 -26.70 -20.57 10.68
C ALA A 533 -26.76 -19.50 9.59
N ARG A 534 -27.96 -19.26 9.07
CA ARG A 534 -28.22 -18.14 8.16
C ARG A 534 -28.25 -16.83 8.93
N LEU A 535 -27.84 -15.74 8.28
CA LEU A 535 -27.94 -14.38 8.80
C LEU A 535 -29.08 -13.61 8.13
N ALA A 536 -29.98 -13.04 8.93
CA ALA A 536 -31.01 -12.10 8.46
C ALA A 536 -30.42 -10.72 8.13
N ASN A 537 -29.36 -10.36 8.84
CA ASN A 537 -28.52 -9.18 8.65
C ASN A 537 -27.13 -9.50 9.26
N PRO A 538 -26.10 -8.65 9.10
CA PRO A 538 -24.74 -8.98 9.53
C PRO A 538 -24.56 -9.32 11.02
N TRP A 539 -25.55 -9.08 11.89
CA TRP A 539 -25.47 -9.35 13.33
C TRP A 539 -26.64 -10.16 13.90
N THR A 540 -27.51 -10.74 13.07
CA THR A 540 -28.70 -11.48 13.53
C THR A 540 -28.82 -12.84 12.86
N ILE A 541 -28.82 -13.91 13.66
CA ILE A 541 -29.10 -15.27 13.21
C ILE A 541 -30.59 -15.41 12.84
N GLU A 542 -30.84 -16.03 11.68
CA GLU A 542 -32.16 -16.44 11.21
C GLU A 542 -32.36 -17.93 11.45
N GLY A 543 -33.38 -18.30 12.22
CA GLY A 543 -33.63 -19.69 12.59
C GLY A 543 -32.78 -20.14 13.77
N HIS A 544 -31.98 -21.20 13.59
CA HIS A 544 -31.12 -21.79 14.62
C HIS A 544 -29.86 -22.40 14.00
N GLY A 545 -28.85 -22.68 14.83
CA GLY A 545 -27.61 -23.32 14.42
C GLY A 545 -27.78 -24.79 14.03
N VAL A 546 -27.10 -25.19 12.95
CA VAL A 546 -26.99 -26.57 12.50
C VAL A 546 -25.55 -27.03 12.65
N VAL A 547 -25.33 -28.16 13.33
CA VAL A 547 -23.99 -28.73 13.51
C VAL A 547 -23.50 -29.31 12.19
N ILE A 548 -22.27 -28.94 11.80
CA ILE A 548 -21.54 -29.55 10.67
C ILE A 548 -20.54 -30.58 11.24
N PRO A 549 -20.75 -31.88 11.02
CA PRO A 549 -19.80 -32.90 11.47
C PRO A 549 -18.43 -32.73 10.80
N ALA A 550 -17.39 -32.57 11.62
CA ALA A 550 -16.01 -32.46 11.16
C ALA A 550 -15.09 -33.44 11.92
N SER A 551 -14.14 -34.01 11.21
CA SER A 551 -13.11 -34.88 11.78
C SER A 551 -12.18 -34.08 12.69
N GLY A 552 -11.88 -34.60 13.88
CA GLY A 552 -10.79 -34.10 14.72
C GLY A 552 -9.45 -34.80 14.45
N PHE A 553 -9.39 -35.68 13.44
CA PHE A 553 -8.20 -36.45 13.07
C PHE A 553 -7.56 -37.20 14.26
N GLY A 554 -8.40 -37.79 15.11
CA GLY A 554 -7.99 -38.50 16.32
C GLY A 554 -8.15 -37.67 17.61
N CYS A 555 -8.22 -36.34 17.50
CA CYS A 555 -8.56 -35.47 18.61
C CYS A 555 -10.08 -35.41 18.81
N GLN A 556 -10.52 -35.50 20.07
CA GLN A 556 -11.93 -35.48 20.41
C GLN A 556 -12.40 -34.09 20.84
N GLU A 557 -11.48 -33.19 21.15
CA GLU A 557 -11.73 -32.04 22.01
C GLU A 557 -12.21 -30.78 21.30
N VAL A 558 -11.71 -30.49 20.08
CA VAL A 558 -11.87 -29.15 19.46
C VAL A 558 -12.03 -29.25 17.94
N ARG A 559 -13.07 -28.58 17.43
CA ARG A 559 -13.20 -28.07 16.06
C ARG A 559 -13.59 -26.59 16.14
N GLU A 560 -12.70 -25.69 15.73
CA GLU A 560 -12.85 -24.23 15.89
C GLU A 560 -12.18 -23.46 14.74
N GLY A 561 -12.21 -22.12 14.79
CA GLY A 561 -11.59 -21.25 13.78
C GLY A 561 -11.96 -21.61 12.34
N PRO A 562 -13.27 -21.72 11.99
CA PRO A 562 -13.72 -21.99 10.64
C PRO A 562 -13.42 -20.78 9.73
N VAL A 563 -12.97 -21.04 8.51
CA VAL A 563 -12.86 -20.04 7.43
C VAL A 563 -13.27 -20.69 6.11
N VAL A 564 -14.05 -19.98 5.30
CA VAL A 564 -14.54 -20.48 4.00
C VAL A 564 -13.77 -19.87 2.84
N LEU A 565 -13.24 -20.72 1.96
CA LEU A 565 -12.71 -20.31 0.64
C LEU A 565 -13.71 -20.63 -0.47
N HIS A 566 -13.87 -19.70 -1.41
CA HIS A 566 -14.66 -19.87 -2.62
C HIS A 566 -13.74 -20.05 -3.83
N ARG A 567 -13.88 -21.16 -4.57
CA ARG A 567 -13.19 -21.32 -5.86
C ARG A 567 -13.86 -22.37 -6.73
N ASN A 568 -13.97 -22.09 -8.03
CA ASN A 568 -14.38 -23.05 -9.06
C ASN A 568 -15.67 -23.83 -8.72
N GLY A 569 -16.72 -23.14 -8.25
CA GLY A 569 -17.98 -23.80 -7.93
C GLY A 569 -18.02 -24.52 -6.57
N LYS A 570 -16.99 -24.34 -5.73
CA LYS A 570 -16.83 -25.05 -4.47
C LYS A 570 -16.59 -24.13 -3.29
N LEU A 571 -17.08 -24.58 -2.14
CA LEU A 571 -16.76 -24.04 -0.82
C LEU A 571 -15.76 -24.99 -0.14
N PHE A 572 -14.67 -24.43 0.37
CA PHE A 572 -13.72 -25.14 1.22
C PHE A 572 -13.79 -24.54 2.63
N LEU A 573 -14.47 -25.22 3.54
CA LEU A 573 -14.54 -24.86 4.95
C LEU A 573 -13.30 -25.44 5.65
N VAL A 574 -12.32 -24.59 5.88
CA VAL A 574 -11.10 -24.90 6.63
C VAL A 574 -11.37 -24.64 8.10
N TYR A 575 -10.91 -25.52 8.98
CA TYR A 575 -11.14 -25.40 10.43
C TYR A 575 -9.96 -25.99 11.19
N SER A 576 -9.78 -25.56 12.43
CA SER A 576 -8.74 -26.09 13.32
C SER A 576 -9.25 -27.29 14.11
N ALA A 577 -8.38 -28.29 14.29
CA ALA A 577 -8.62 -29.50 15.07
C ALA A 577 -7.56 -29.66 16.16
N CYS A 578 -7.94 -30.37 17.23
CA CYS A 578 -7.17 -30.55 18.47
C CYS A 578 -7.16 -29.30 19.37
N ASP A 579 -6.79 -29.47 20.65
CA ASP A 579 -6.63 -28.34 21.57
C ASP A 579 -5.45 -27.46 21.11
N THR A 580 -5.65 -26.14 21.02
CA THR A 580 -4.62 -25.17 20.60
C THR A 580 -3.35 -25.18 21.48
N GLY A 581 -3.43 -25.71 22.70
CA GLY A 581 -2.32 -25.98 23.59
C GLY A 581 -1.39 -27.09 23.09
N LYS A 582 -1.91 -28.09 22.38
CA LYS A 582 -1.14 -29.24 21.87
C LYS A 582 -0.22 -28.84 20.69
N PRO A 583 0.91 -29.52 20.51
CA PRO A 583 1.73 -29.35 19.29
C PRO A 583 1.01 -29.87 18.03
N ASP A 584 0.00 -30.71 18.19
CA ASP A 584 -0.74 -31.34 17.09
C ASP A 584 -1.98 -30.53 16.66
N TYR A 585 -2.15 -29.29 17.13
CA TYR A 585 -3.13 -28.36 16.57
C TYR A 585 -2.89 -28.21 15.06
N LYS A 586 -3.94 -28.37 14.25
CA LYS A 586 -3.82 -28.51 12.79
C LYS A 586 -5.08 -28.10 12.06
N LEU A 587 -4.99 -27.86 10.76
CA LEU A 587 -6.14 -27.54 9.92
C LEU A 587 -6.72 -28.78 9.23
N GLY A 588 -8.04 -28.91 9.32
CA GLY A 588 -8.89 -29.79 8.53
C GLY A 588 -9.65 -29.03 7.44
N MET A 589 -10.33 -29.77 6.56
CA MET A 589 -11.13 -29.18 5.49
C MET A 589 -12.38 -30.01 5.20
N LEU A 590 -13.50 -29.31 5.01
CA LEU A 590 -14.76 -29.82 4.47
C LEU A 590 -15.01 -29.17 3.09
N ILE A 591 -15.60 -29.91 2.16
CA ILE A 591 -15.87 -29.46 0.80
C ILE A 591 -17.38 -29.54 0.53
N ALA A 592 -17.97 -28.47 -0.01
CA ALA A 592 -19.33 -28.43 -0.51
C ALA A 592 -19.39 -27.82 -1.92
N ASP A 593 -20.45 -28.12 -2.67
CA ASP A 593 -20.80 -27.34 -3.86
C ASP A 593 -21.32 -25.97 -3.42
N GLU A 594 -20.93 -24.89 -4.09
CA GLU A 594 -21.35 -23.53 -3.70
C GLU A 594 -22.85 -23.27 -3.85
N ASN A 595 -23.55 -24.10 -4.62
CA ASN A 595 -25.00 -24.03 -4.81
C ASN A 595 -25.76 -25.06 -3.97
N ALA A 596 -25.07 -25.87 -3.16
CA ALA A 596 -25.72 -26.81 -2.26
C ALA A 596 -26.47 -26.07 -1.12
N ASP A 597 -27.39 -26.77 -0.47
CA ASP A 597 -27.93 -26.29 0.80
C ASP A 597 -26.85 -26.44 1.88
N VAL A 598 -26.18 -25.34 2.20
CA VAL A 598 -25.10 -25.30 3.19
C VAL A 598 -25.58 -25.55 4.62
N LEU A 599 -26.89 -25.49 4.88
CA LEU A 599 -27.50 -25.88 6.15
C LEU A 599 -27.79 -27.39 6.23
N ASP A 600 -27.72 -28.14 5.12
CA ASP A 600 -27.76 -29.59 5.14
C ASP A 600 -26.35 -30.13 5.47
N PRO A 601 -26.15 -30.78 6.63
CA PRO A 601 -24.84 -31.37 6.97
C PRO A 601 -24.34 -32.37 5.92
N ALA A 602 -25.24 -33.02 5.16
CA ALA A 602 -24.86 -33.96 4.12
C ALA A 602 -24.19 -33.28 2.90
N SER A 603 -24.35 -31.98 2.72
CA SER A 603 -23.69 -31.18 1.68
C SER A 603 -22.17 -31.09 1.89
N TRP A 604 -21.72 -31.21 3.13
CA TRP A 604 -20.30 -31.09 3.50
C TRP A 604 -19.60 -32.44 3.48
N LYS A 605 -18.55 -32.56 2.67
CA LYS A 605 -17.72 -33.77 2.56
C LYS A 605 -16.37 -33.55 3.23
N GLN A 606 -16.05 -34.40 4.20
CA GLN A 606 -14.77 -34.37 4.91
C GLN A 606 -13.61 -34.71 3.97
N TYR A 607 -12.60 -33.83 3.91
CA TYR A 607 -11.33 -34.16 3.30
C TYR A 607 -10.58 -35.16 4.20
N PRO A 608 -10.02 -36.27 3.66
CA PRO A 608 -9.65 -37.44 4.46
C PRO A 608 -8.42 -37.27 5.35
N ARG A 609 -7.63 -36.21 5.15
CA ARG A 609 -6.39 -35.93 5.89
C ARG A 609 -6.34 -34.46 6.33
N PRO A 610 -5.53 -34.11 7.34
CA PRO A 610 -5.20 -32.71 7.61
C PRO A 610 -4.65 -32.03 6.36
N VAL A 611 -4.91 -30.73 6.24
CA VAL A 611 -4.46 -29.91 5.11
C VAL A 611 -3.30 -28.98 5.48
N PHE A 612 -3.03 -28.82 6.78
CA PHE A 612 -1.90 -28.05 7.31
C PHE A 612 -1.62 -28.51 8.74
N GLU A 613 -0.41 -28.99 9.02
CA GLU A 613 -0.05 -29.53 10.33
C GLU A 613 1.41 -29.23 10.68
N ARG A 614 1.82 -29.51 11.92
CA ARG A 614 3.17 -29.24 12.43
C ARG A 614 4.27 -29.83 11.52
N ASP A 615 5.37 -29.09 11.45
CA ASP A 615 6.63 -29.53 10.84
C ASP A 615 7.73 -29.47 11.90
N ASP A 616 8.14 -30.65 12.39
CA ASP A 616 9.18 -30.76 13.41
C ASP A 616 10.58 -30.39 12.90
N ALA A 617 10.85 -30.61 11.60
CA ALA A 617 12.15 -30.29 11.01
C ALA A 617 12.35 -28.77 10.93
N ASP A 618 11.28 -28.05 10.65
CA ASP A 618 11.25 -26.58 10.59
C ASP A 618 10.85 -25.92 11.92
N GLY A 619 10.66 -26.72 12.98
CA GLY A 619 10.37 -26.24 14.33
C GLY A 619 9.02 -25.51 14.43
N VAL A 620 8.04 -25.90 13.62
CA VAL A 620 6.71 -25.30 13.57
C VAL A 620 5.68 -26.22 14.18
N PHE A 621 5.10 -25.81 15.31
CA PHE A 621 4.17 -26.65 16.06
C PHE A 621 2.81 -25.99 16.20
N GLY A 622 1.76 -26.80 16.15
CA GLY A 622 0.38 -26.37 16.33
C GLY A 622 -0.07 -25.27 15.35
N PRO A 623 0.18 -25.36 14.03
CA PRO A 623 -0.36 -24.38 13.11
C PRO A 623 -1.89 -24.49 13.02
N GLY A 624 -2.58 -23.40 13.31
CA GLY A 624 -4.03 -23.35 13.22
C GLY A 624 -4.55 -21.95 13.52
N HIS A 625 -5.87 -21.85 13.67
CA HIS A 625 -6.69 -20.65 13.51
C HIS A 625 -6.12 -19.72 12.43
N ASN A 626 -6.73 -19.77 11.25
CA ASN A 626 -6.19 -19.12 10.06
C ASN A 626 -7.15 -18.08 9.50
N GLY A 627 -6.67 -17.36 8.49
CA GLY A 627 -7.45 -16.57 7.56
C GLY A 627 -6.83 -16.67 6.18
N PHE A 628 -7.52 -16.15 5.17
CA PHE A 628 -7.01 -16.10 3.80
C PHE A 628 -7.13 -14.70 3.23
N PHE A 629 -6.15 -14.32 2.43
CA PHE A 629 -6.15 -13.06 1.72
C PHE A 629 -5.50 -13.24 0.34
N ARG A 630 -5.73 -12.28 -0.56
CA ARG A 630 -5.11 -12.26 -1.88
C ARG A 630 -4.08 -11.15 -1.94
N SER A 631 -3.10 -11.32 -2.84
CA SER A 631 -2.20 -10.24 -3.19
C SER A 631 -2.98 -9.02 -3.74
N PRO A 632 -2.43 -7.80 -3.67
CA PRO A 632 -3.04 -6.58 -4.18
C PRO A 632 -3.49 -6.64 -5.64
N ASP A 633 -2.83 -7.43 -6.49
CA ASP A 633 -3.24 -7.67 -7.88
C ASP A 633 -4.20 -8.84 -8.08
N GLY A 634 -4.53 -9.56 -7.02
CA GLY A 634 -5.42 -10.73 -7.02
C GLY A 634 -4.82 -11.98 -7.67
N THR A 635 -3.52 -12.00 -8.00
CA THR A 635 -2.87 -13.11 -8.70
C THR A 635 -2.36 -14.21 -7.77
N GLU A 636 -2.18 -13.91 -6.48
CA GLU A 636 -1.69 -14.85 -5.49
C GLU A 636 -2.67 -15.04 -4.34
N ASP A 637 -2.72 -16.27 -3.83
CA ASP A 637 -3.52 -16.65 -2.68
C ASP A 637 -2.59 -16.92 -1.49
N TRP A 638 -2.92 -16.36 -0.34
CA TRP A 638 -2.09 -16.40 0.87
C TRP A 638 -2.88 -16.86 2.09
N ILE A 639 -2.21 -17.60 2.97
CA ILE A 639 -2.73 -17.99 4.28
C ILE A 639 -2.07 -17.12 5.34
N VAL A 640 -2.86 -16.63 6.30
CA VAL A 640 -2.39 -16.10 7.58
C VAL A 640 -2.79 -17.08 8.67
N TYR A 641 -1.90 -17.42 9.59
CA TYR A 641 -2.17 -18.42 10.62
C TYR A 641 -1.32 -18.17 11.86
N HIS A 642 -1.67 -18.76 13.00
CA HIS A 642 -0.75 -18.80 14.12
C HIS A 642 -0.06 -20.15 14.26
N ALA A 643 1.17 -20.14 14.78
CA ALA A 643 1.88 -21.34 15.18
C ALA A 643 2.87 -21.06 16.32
N LYS A 644 3.35 -22.13 16.96
CA LYS A 644 4.31 -22.14 18.06
C LYS A 644 5.70 -22.60 17.57
N THR A 645 6.69 -22.39 18.41
CA THR A 645 8.08 -22.87 18.23
C THR A 645 8.47 -23.94 19.23
N THR A 646 7.49 -24.53 19.92
CA THR A 646 7.68 -25.57 20.94
C THR A 646 6.71 -26.71 20.74
N SER A 647 7.19 -27.93 20.95
CA SER A 647 6.38 -29.15 20.99
C SER A 647 5.65 -29.34 22.33
N GLU A 648 5.93 -28.50 23.33
CA GLU A 648 5.30 -28.59 24.65
C GLU A 648 3.82 -28.20 24.61
N TYR A 649 3.05 -28.77 25.52
CA TYR A 649 1.66 -28.36 25.73
C TYR A 649 1.64 -26.95 26.36
N THR A 650 1.22 -25.94 25.58
CA THR A 650 1.13 -24.57 26.04
C THR A 650 0.21 -23.71 25.17
N TYR A 651 -0.58 -22.85 25.81
CA TYR A 651 -1.41 -21.83 25.16
C TYR A 651 -0.61 -20.55 24.81
N ARG A 652 0.65 -20.46 25.25
CA ARG A 652 1.54 -19.30 25.05
C ARG A 652 2.43 -19.48 23.81
N GLY A 653 3.05 -18.38 23.37
CA GLY A 653 4.06 -18.43 22.30
C GLY A 653 3.51 -18.65 20.89
N ARG A 654 2.19 -18.49 20.72
CA ARG A 654 1.56 -18.43 19.39
C ARG A 654 1.96 -17.12 18.71
N THR A 655 2.39 -17.22 17.46
CA THR A 655 2.84 -16.09 16.64
C THR A 655 2.14 -16.13 15.30
N THR A 656 1.74 -14.96 14.79
CA THR A 656 1.10 -14.82 13.48
C THR A 656 2.14 -14.93 12.37
N ARG A 657 1.86 -15.77 11.39
CA ARG A 657 2.71 -16.07 10.23
C ARG A 657 1.88 -15.99 8.97
N VAL A 658 2.54 -15.72 7.84
CA VAL A 658 1.93 -15.77 6.51
C VAL A 658 2.78 -16.59 5.56
N GLN A 659 2.14 -17.20 4.56
CA GLN A 659 2.81 -17.78 3.41
C GLN A 659 1.87 -17.86 2.20
N LYS A 660 2.45 -17.81 1.00
CA LYS A 660 1.73 -18.06 -0.25
C LYS A 660 1.33 -19.53 -0.32
N PHE A 661 0.17 -19.82 -0.88
CA PHE A 661 -0.27 -21.18 -1.14
C PHE A 661 -0.71 -21.38 -2.59
N GLY A 662 -0.73 -22.64 -3.02
CA GLY A 662 -1.09 -23.04 -4.39
C GLY A 662 -2.41 -23.79 -4.45
N TRP A 663 -2.72 -24.34 -5.63
CA TRP A 663 -3.92 -25.15 -5.85
C TRP A 663 -3.53 -26.47 -6.50
N ASN A 664 -4.12 -27.56 -6.02
CA ASN A 664 -3.95 -28.88 -6.60
C ASN A 664 -4.70 -28.98 -7.94
N PRO A 665 -4.34 -29.93 -8.83
CA PRO A 665 -5.05 -30.16 -10.09
C PRO A 665 -6.55 -30.48 -9.94
N ASP A 666 -6.96 -31.02 -8.79
CA ASP A 666 -8.37 -31.31 -8.47
C ASP A 666 -9.15 -30.08 -7.97
N GLY A 667 -8.49 -28.92 -7.89
CA GLY A 667 -9.06 -27.66 -7.44
C GLY A 667 -9.06 -27.46 -5.93
N THR A 668 -8.55 -28.40 -5.13
CA THR A 668 -8.38 -28.20 -3.68
C THR A 668 -7.19 -27.28 -3.35
N PRO A 669 -7.24 -26.52 -2.26
CA PRO A 669 -6.11 -25.68 -1.85
C PRO A 669 -4.92 -26.55 -1.44
N ASN A 670 -3.71 -26.07 -1.73
CA ASN A 670 -2.44 -26.66 -1.31
C ASN A 670 -1.66 -25.64 -0.47
N PHE A 671 -1.79 -25.72 0.86
CA PHE A 671 -1.14 -24.83 1.82
C PHE A 671 0.37 -25.06 1.96
N GLY A 672 0.89 -26.18 1.45
CA GLY A 672 2.26 -26.63 1.68
C GLY A 672 2.53 -26.95 3.16
N ASP A 673 3.80 -27.09 3.50
CA ASP A 673 4.24 -27.24 4.88
C ASP A 673 4.36 -25.86 5.56
N PRO A 674 4.11 -25.74 6.87
CA PRO A 674 4.21 -24.46 7.57
C PRO A 674 5.65 -23.98 7.66
N LEU A 675 5.91 -22.74 7.22
CA LEU A 675 7.27 -22.23 7.12
C LEU A 675 7.93 -21.87 8.48
N PRO A 676 9.25 -22.08 8.62
CA PRO A 676 10.01 -21.70 9.80
C PRO A 676 10.12 -20.17 9.92
N LEU A 677 10.44 -19.69 11.13
CA LEU A 677 10.64 -18.25 11.37
C LEU A 677 11.86 -17.67 10.62
N SER A 678 12.78 -18.52 10.19
CA SER A 678 13.97 -18.13 9.41
C SER A 678 13.70 -18.00 7.90
N ALA A 679 12.53 -18.41 7.40
CA ALA A 679 12.20 -18.34 5.99
C ALA A 679 12.03 -16.88 5.53
N TRP A 680 12.72 -16.52 4.46
CA TRP A 680 12.51 -15.26 3.73
C TRP A 680 11.41 -15.46 2.69
N LEU A 681 10.51 -14.48 2.60
CA LEU A 681 9.35 -14.47 1.74
C LEU A 681 9.30 -13.16 0.97
N GLU A 682 9.06 -13.22 -0.33
CA GLU A 682 8.76 -12.04 -1.14
C GLU A 682 7.44 -11.41 -0.67
N GLU A 683 7.36 -10.09 -0.70
CA GLU A 683 6.10 -9.36 -0.52
C GLU A 683 5.04 -9.84 -1.52
N PRO A 684 3.74 -9.90 -1.14
CA PRO A 684 2.71 -10.28 -2.09
C PRO A 684 2.68 -9.34 -3.30
N SER A 685 2.50 -9.94 -4.47
CA SER A 685 2.53 -9.30 -5.79
C SER A 685 1.58 -8.10 -5.92
N ARG A 686 1.96 -7.13 -6.76
CA ARG A 686 1.20 -5.90 -6.97
C ARG A 686 1.22 -5.53 -8.44
N ALA A 687 0.07 -5.07 -8.93
CA ALA A 687 -0.06 -4.66 -10.31
C ALA A 687 0.68 -3.34 -10.51
N ASN A 688 1.49 -3.29 -11.57
CA ASN A 688 1.77 -2.01 -12.21
C ASN A 688 0.46 -1.57 -12.85
N VAL A 689 -0.23 -0.60 -12.24
CA VAL A 689 -1.49 -0.09 -12.80
C VAL A 689 -1.17 0.54 -14.15
N ARG A 690 -1.53 -0.15 -15.22
CA ARG A 690 -1.59 0.41 -16.57
C ARG A 690 -2.94 1.12 -16.68
N PHE A 691 -2.93 2.41 -16.97
CA PHE A 691 -4.11 3.09 -17.46
C PHE A 691 -4.28 2.70 -18.94
N GLU A 692 -5.49 2.26 -19.29
CA GLU A 692 -5.86 2.05 -20.70
C GLU A 692 -6.28 3.35 -21.37
#